data_AF-A0A6I6A9B8-F1
#
_entry.id   AF-A0A6I6A9B8-F1
#
_cell.length_a   1.000
_cell.length_b   1.000
_cell.length_c   1.000
_cell.angle_alpha   90.00
_cell.angle_beta   90.00
_cell.angle_gamma   90.00
#
_symmetry.space_group_name_H-M   'P 1'
#
loop_
_entity.id
_entity.type
_entity.pdbx_description
1 polymer ?
#
loop_
_entity_poly.entity_id
_entity_poly.type
_entity_poly.pdbx_seq_one_letter_code
_entity_poly.pdbx_strand_id
1 'polypeptide(L)'
;MARVQDNKHEERKMHSDDSDQHRQLLENDPPAFVDRVDTPWEQIPDLASYNGMAFKRISRDLNRLSTEQEAMRTSGASLPSSRGVLVLGEAGTGKTHLLMRLAQNLAKSNHILFVRRPNNEEAIAQHIWTNIVNSLTRTVGGGTRSQIDDLLGHVFSSVLIPEFESDIQKGIDVEQRQRWVNTLKQDPCNLFEMLGEGQKRSDNMRAIRRRTLRFLQINQPDVDQSIAHALITYCFVAREERRRILLTWLSGQDIDPEDAKSMGLPESWVTFNESSTDLSIQQQREEQALRAIQSLGILSTYYQPLILAFDQLEGLRDEERLTHRWGDIVKEIFTMAPNLLIVTCIFPSLWESWFGHVLDDAAKQRIAQRTLELEKFGQQHATALLETHLREHFTRYRLPTSIFPFTEDDIGHLCFEATSPRVFLQKARTWFETWLDEDDVSKNNFETTRVTVTQDSIDTAIQSALNHFESEQRKQYGSEIPNEQDFFGRIKNIFKDFLKESDTNVIYDKASCGKYVMPPNLIIKHQENKESLCVAVINSVGNAFAARIRNLRKVAKNRDQFNHLIVIRDRRSKQIGAKSQEYLDDVQENGGAYVQAEIDEITLLNAIYDTIVAIEEHDLSIGSHEIDKRQFVEYLRSNNVFSRMQLFRQAGRLSEIIGHATNGNGDEKTEDDELSHFEGSHLSAPKELAPIPSPTDNSHPPRAKKEQTHKSSGFPVKVVVGDSNLASTHLGIVGRLRNDGRCLGLSLTKPQCAVVLGYMGSGKSYALGVLIENALLSTPTLVQQSRPMTAVAFNFRRNPEARFEYAGFGQPNTEANEVQKLISEYAIDPDKIGTVNVFGYEPELLRRAGDYEGLPTYPIQFRSDELGADHWEILMKPPSAQSEYMAIVRDIIQKLFYEDRLTFKNLERHILTDERLSNAQRQRAKNRLSFAERWIDDDRTYTWSDVLQAGSLNIFDLRMQTMEASEALKLCLVITDLVRRTRNGVNKLVVFDEAHEYVDCKELVGELENSITQIRHDGLSFILASQFPERIPERIFKYLLTRFIFKLPTQKAINYVRKAAPNLESLSAQGVSNLDLEQGICFIQTDDDCSDSMLKVPQLLEVRPRCTQHGGATLRQKGSEEENSTNTEHHEELVDVEFEEEVELCPKCGETLILRQTKKGPAMVCGSYPACRYARRATEN
;
A
#
# COMPACT_ATOMS: atom_id res chain seq x y z
N MET A 1 32.54 -34.81 46.69
CA MET A 1 33.26 -34.17 47.81
C MET A 1 33.05 -32.66 47.68
N ALA A 2 32.37 -31.90 48.55
CA ALA A 2 31.67 -32.21 49.81
C ALA A 2 30.84 -33.52 49.79
N ARG A 3 30.42 -34.02 50.97
CA ARG A 3 29.82 -35.36 51.13
C ARG A 3 28.69 -35.61 50.11
N VAL A 4 29.04 -36.34 49.05
CA VAL A 4 28.08 -37.04 48.22
C VAL A 4 27.62 -38.18 49.11
N GLN A 5 26.38 -38.10 49.58
CA GLN A 5 25.70 -39.28 50.07
C GLN A 5 25.23 -40.03 48.83
N ASP A 6 25.50 -41.33 48.78
CA ASP A 6 24.95 -42.21 47.76
C ASP A 6 23.43 -42.32 47.95
N ASN A 7 22.68 -41.37 47.40
CA ASN A 7 21.27 -41.59 47.11
C ASN A 7 21.23 -42.71 46.07
N LYS A 8 20.72 -43.86 46.50
CA LYS A 8 20.51 -45.03 45.66
C LYS A 8 19.64 -44.63 44.46
N HIS A 9 19.81 -45.33 43.35
CA HIS A 9 18.74 -45.41 42.36
C HIS A 9 17.51 -46.02 43.03
N GLU A 10 16.48 -45.20 43.24
CA GLU A 10 15.11 -45.71 43.38
C GLU A 10 14.62 -46.12 41.98
N GLU A 11 13.83 -47.17 41.90
CA GLU A 11 13.48 -47.80 40.63
C GLU A 11 12.52 -46.91 39.83
N ARG A 12 12.95 -46.41 38.66
CA ARG A 12 12.11 -45.65 37.74
C ARG A 12 10.88 -46.48 37.36
N LYS A 13 9.72 -46.11 37.88
CA LYS A 13 8.44 -46.79 37.65
C LYS A 13 7.29 -45.79 37.54
N MET A 14 7.01 -45.38 36.30
CA MET A 14 5.62 -45.15 35.89
C MET A 14 4.76 -46.33 36.39
N HIS A 15 3.54 -46.06 36.82
CA HIS A 15 2.71 -47.03 37.53
C HIS A 15 2.63 -48.37 36.79
N SER A 16 3.03 -49.45 37.47
CA SER A 16 2.85 -50.80 36.94
C SER A 16 1.38 -51.21 37.05
N ASP A 17 0.80 -51.60 35.92
CA ASP A 17 -0.52 -52.22 35.89
C ASP A 17 -0.36 -53.73 36.11
N ASP A 18 -0.09 -54.11 37.36
CA ASP A 18 0.08 -55.51 37.80
C ASP A 18 -1.16 -56.40 37.51
N SER A 19 -2.25 -55.81 37.02
CA SER A 19 -3.52 -56.44 36.63
C SER A 19 -3.82 -56.42 35.12
N ASP A 20 -3.03 -55.71 34.31
CA ASP A 20 -3.28 -55.42 32.89
C ASP A 20 -4.72 -54.95 32.58
N GLN A 21 -5.32 -54.20 33.52
CA GLN A 21 -6.73 -53.80 33.46
C GLN A 21 -6.93 -52.46 32.73
N HIS A 22 -5.92 -51.60 32.75
CA HIS A 22 -5.89 -50.25 32.19
C HIS A 22 -4.90 -50.11 31.03
N ARG A 23 -3.79 -50.86 31.01
CA ARG A 23 -2.82 -50.90 29.90
C ARG A 23 -3.51 -51.30 28.59
N GLN A 24 -4.18 -52.46 28.51
CA GLN A 24 -4.96 -52.84 27.32
C GLN A 24 -6.00 -51.79 26.89
N LEU A 25 -6.64 -51.08 27.83
CA LEU A 25 -7.63 -50.03 27.49
C LEU A 25 -6.97 -48.81 26.85
N LEU A 26 -5.77 -48.44 27.32
CA LEU A 26 -4.97 -47.33 26.82
C LEU A 26 -4.15 -47.68 25.57
N GLU A 27 -3.90 -48.97 25.31
CA GLU A 27 -3.34 -49.47 24.05
C GLU A 27 -4.40 -49.38 22.92
N ASN A 28 -5.65 -49.75 23.22
CA ASN A 28 -6.76 -49.74 22.24
C ASN A 28 -7.37 -48.33 22.00
N ASP A 29 -7.15 -47.38 22.91
CA ASP A 29 -7.67 -46.00 22.84
C ASP A 29 -6.61 -45.05 23.47
N PRO A 30 -5.47 -44.82 22.78
CA PRO A 30 -4.33 -44.08 23.33
C PRO A 30 -4.56 -42.56 23.37
N PRO A 31 -4.15 -41.86 24.44
CA PRO A 31 -4.19 -40.40 24.50
C PRO A 31 -3.27 -39.77 23.44
N ALA A 32 -3.80 -38.82 22.66
CA ALA A 32 -3.07 -38.27 21.52
C ALA A 32 -1.89 -37.34 21.87
N PHE A 33 -1.76 -36.88 23.13
CA PHE A 33 -0.71 -35.94 23.60
C PHE A 33 -0.41 -34.78 22.63
N VAL A 34 -1.44 -34.14 22.07
CA VAL A 34 -1.29 -33.20 20.93
C VAL A 34 -0.38 -32.01 21.27
N ASP A 35 0.78 -31.95 20.63
CA ASP A 35 1.91 -31.05 20.93
C ASP A 35 2.02 -29.84 19.98
N ARG A 36 1.20 -29.82 18.92
CA ARG A 36 1.19 -28.83 17.84
C ARG A 36 -0.24 -28.31 17.62
N VAL A 37 -0.34 -27.05 17.19
CA VAL A 37 -1.59 -26.40 16.74
C VAL A 37 -1.24 -25.57 15.51
N ASP A 38 -1.82 -25.90 14.36
CA ASP A 38 -1.48 -25.26 13.07
C ASP A 38 -2.42 -24.11 12.69
N THR A 39 -3.60 -24.07 13.31
CA THR A 39 -4.64 -23.08 13.08
C THR A 39 -5.45 -22.81 14.36
N PRO A 40 -6.05 -21.62 14.50
CA PRO A 40 -6.96 -21.34 15.61
C PRO A 40 -8.32 -22.07 15.51
N TRP A 41 -8.52 -22.92 14.51
CA TRP A 41 -9.78 -23.63 14.25
C TRP A 41 -9.86 -25.01 14.92
N GLU A 42 -8.72 -25.53 15.37
CA GLU A 42 -8.60 -26.84 15.99
C GLU A 42 -9.30 -26.94 17.36
N GLN A 43 -9.55 -28.17 17.79
CA GLN A 43 -10.19 -28.49 19.07
C GLN A 43 -9.30 -29.47 19.85
N ILE A 44 -8.19 -28.95 20.37
CA ILE A 44 -7.27 -29.70 21.25
C ILE A 44 -7.48 -29.31 22.72
N PRO A 45 -6.99 -30.12 23.69
CA PRO A 45 -7.12 -29.81 25.12
C PRO A 45 -6.44 -28.48 25.50
N ASP A 46 -7.16 -27.60 26.22
CA ASP A 46 -6.65 -26.28 26.61
C ASP A 46 -6.38 -26.14 28.12
N LEU A 47 -5.11 -25.91 28.49
CA LEU A 47 -4.72 -25.50 29.84
C LEU A 47 -4.92 -23.99 30.02
N ALA A 48 -6.16 -23.58 30.31
CA ALA A 48 -6.58 -22.17 30.41
C ALA A 48 -5.81 -21.30 31.43
N SER A 49 -5.02 -21.88 32.34
CA SER A 49 -4.11 -21.15 33.23
C SER A 49 -2.84 -20.66 32.53
N TYR A 50 -2.21 -21.49 31.70
CA TYR A 50 -0.97 -21.18 30.97
C TYR A 50 -1.24 -20.20 29.83
N ASN A 51 -0.45 -19.14 29.71
CA ASN A 51 -0.74 -17.95 28.90
C ASN A 51 -2.07 -17.26 29.27
N GLY A 52 -2.62 -17.58 30.46
CA GLY A 52 -3.90 -17.06 30.94
C GLY A 52 -3.87 -15.55 31.21
N MET A 53 -2.69 -14.98 31.48
CA MET A 53 -2.52 -13.52 31.60
C MET A 53 -2.58 -12.83 30.23
N ALA A 54 -2.01 -13.43 29.19
CA ALA A 54 -2.05 -12.89 27.81
C ALA A 54 -3.48 -12.85 27.28
N PHE A 55 -4.22 -13.97 27.39
CA PHE A 55 -5.65 -14.05 27.07
C PHE A 55 -6.46 -12.95 27.78
N LYS A 56 -6.34 -12.85 29.11
CA LYS A 56 -7.02 -11.82 29.93
C LYS A 56 -6.58 -10.38 29.63
N ARG A 57 -5.49 -10.15 28.89
CA ARG A 57 -5.09 -8.81 28.41
C ARG A 57 -5.77 -8.50 27.07
N ILE A 58 -5.77 -9.45 26.13
CA ILE A 58 -6.43 -9.34 24.82
C ILE A 58 -7.95 -9.13 24.98
N SER A 59 -8.63 -9.94 25.80
CA SER A 59 -10.08 -9.78 26.04
C SER A 59 -10.45 -8.41 26.63
N ARG A 60 -9.53 -7.76 27.38
CA ARG A 60 -9.76 -6.41 27.90
C ARG A 60 -9.65 -5.32 26.82
N ASP A 61 -8.84 -5.52 25.80
CA ASP A 61 -8.73 -4.57 24.69
C ASP A 61 -9.87 -4.74 23.68
N LEU A 62 -10.42 -5.95 23.51
CA LEU A 62 -11.71 -6.16 22.85
C LEU A 62 -12.85 -5.46 23.59
N ASN A 63 -12.98 -5.68 24.91
CA ASN A 63 -14.03 -5.02 25.70
C ASN A 63 -13.94 -3.48 25.64
N ARG A 64 -12.74 -2.92 25.47
CA ARG A 64 -12.54 -1.47 25.22
C ARG A 64 -13.10 -1.04 23.87
N LEU A 65 -12.77 -1.77 22.79
CA LEU A 65 -13.33 -1.52 21.46
C LEU A 65 -14.86 -1.64 21.44
N SER A 66 -15.44 -2.68 22.05
CA SER A 66 -16.90 -2.82 22.17
C SER A 66 -17.54 -1.67 22.97
N THR A 67 -16.83 -1.09 23.94
CA THR A 67 -17.31 0.09 24.70
C THR A 67 -17.28 1.36 23.85
N GLU A 68 -16.22 1.55 23.07
CA GLU A 68 -16.07 2.69 22.15
C GLU A 68 -17.07 2.61 20.98
N GLN A 69 -17.32 1.40 20.49
CA GLN A 69 -18.35 1.07 19.50
C GLN A 69 -19.77 1.37 20.02
N GLU A 70 -20.08 1.04 21.27
CA GLU A 70 -21.39 1.36 21.85
C GLU A 70 -21.55 2.86 22.15
N ALA A 71 -20.48 3.56 22.51
CA ALA A 71 -20.46 5.02 22.58
C ALA A 71 -20.72 5.65 21.20
N MET A 72 -20.09 5.16 20.13
CA MET A 72 -20.34 5.59 18.75
C MET A 72 -21.83 5.50 18.39
N ARG A 73 -22.49 4.38 18.72
CA ARG A 73 -23.93 4.16 18.47
C ARG A 73 -24.86 5.05 19.30
N THR A 74 -24.51 5.33 20.56
CA THR A 74 -25.42 5.97 21.53
C THR A 74 -25.24 7.48 21.64
N SER A 75 -24.04 8.02 21.38
CA SER A 75 -23.74 9.46 21.47
C SER A 75 -23.23 10.08 20.17
N GLY A 76 -23.08 9.32 19.08
CA GLY A 76 -22.58 9.81 17.80
C GLY A 76 -21.07 10.12 17.81
N ALA A 77 -20.31 9.44 18.68
CA ALA A 77 -18.85 9.55 18.71
C ALA A 77 -18.20 9.05 17.40
N SER A 78 -16.92 9.36 17.20
CA SER A 78 -16.13 8.89 16.06
C SER A 78 -16.04 7.36 16.01
N LEU A 79 -15.82 6.81 14.80
CA LEU A 79 -15.52 5.39 14.58
C LEU A 79 -14.40 4.90 15.52
N PRO A 80 -14.52 3.71 16.14
CA PRO A 80 -13.49 3.16 17.02
C PRO A 80 -12.22 2.83 16.23
N SER A 81 -11.08 3.37 16.65
CA SER A 81 -9.79 3.14 15.99
C SER A 81 -9.25 1.74 16.27
N SER A 82 -8.64 1.13 15.25
CA SER A 82 -8.07 -0.21 15.36
C SER A 82 -6.82 -0.24 16.24
N ARG A 83 -6.66 -1.32 17.01
CA ARG A 83 -5.66 -1.46 18.08
C ARG A 83 -4.65 -2.57 17.80
N GLY A 84 -3.40 -2.36 18.17
CA GLY A 84 -2.31 -3.33 17.96
C GLY A 84 -1.92 -4.09 19.24
N VAL A 85 -1.69 -5.39 19.10
CA VAL A 85 -1.16 -6.25 20.16
C VAL A 85 -0.05 -7.13 19.59
N LEU A 86 1.20 -6.82 19.91
CA LEU A 86 2.36 -7.65 19.60
C LEU A 86 2.48 -8.76 20.65
N VAL A 87 2.42 -10.02 20.23
CA VAL A 87 2.59 -11.21 21.08
C VAL A 87 3.98 -11.80 20.81
N LEU A 88 4.83 -11.78 21.84
CA LEU A 88 6.20 -12.29 21.78
C LEU A 88 6.32 -13.61 22.51
N GLY A 89 6.81 -14.65 21.83
CA GLY A 89 7.07 -15.96 22.43
C GLY A 89 7.88 -16.86 21.51
N GLU A 90 8.76 -17.66 22.08
CA GLU A 90 9.67 -18.58 21.35
C GLU A 90 8.91 -19.71 20.64
N ALA A 91 9.64 -20.57 19.92
CA ALA A 91 9.09 -21.80 19.37
C ALA A 91 8.42 -22.66 20.46
N GLY A 92 7.29 -23.30 20.13
CA GLY A 92 6.53 -24.15 21.04
C GLY A 92 5.80 -23.46 22.21
N THR A 93 5.98 -22.16 22.49
CA THR A 93 5.37 -21.49 23.68
C THR A 93 3.85 -21.25 23.58
N GLY A 94 3.17 -21.79 22.57
CA GLY A 94 1.72 -21.72 22.41
C GLY A 94 1.17 -20.41 21.84
N LYS A 95 1.85 -19.78 20.86
CA LYS A 95 1.34 -18.61 20.12
C LYS A 95 0.01 -18.94 19.42
N THR A 96 0.01 -19.91 18.52
CA THR A 96 -1.18 -20.39 17.79
C THR A 96 -2.22 -20.99 18.74
N HIS A 97 -1.80 -21.64 19.83
CA HIS A 97 -2.69 -22.15 20.88
C HIS A 97 -3.42 -21.02 21.63
N LEU A 98 -2.78 -19.87 21.87
CA LEU A 98 -3.46 -18.68 22.41
C LEU A 98 -4.50 -18.12 21.42
N LEU A 99 -4.20 -18.15 20.11
CA LEU A 99 -5.18 -17.78 19.07
C LEU A 99 -6.35 -18.78 19.00
N MET A 100 -6.09 -20.09 19.14
CA MET A 100 -7.11 -21.12 19.25
C MET A 100 -8.00 -20.90 20.49
N ARG A 101 -7.40 -20.61 21.65
CA ARG A 101 -8.16 -20.27 22.87
C ARG A 101 -9.05 -19.04 22.66
N LEU A 102 -8.52 -17.99 22.01
CA LEU A 102 -9.30 -16.81 21.66
C LEU A 102 -10.46 -17.16 20.73
N ALA A 103 -10.21 -17.93 19.66
CA ALA A 103 -11.24 -18.40 18.74
C ALA A 103 -12.35 -19.18 19.46
N GLN A 104 -12.00 -20.21 20.23
CA GLN A 104 -12.96 -21.07 20.93
C GLN A 104 -13.78 -20.31 21.99
N ASN A 105 -13.13 -19.48 22.82
CA ASN A 105 -13.79 -18.81 23.95
C ASN A 105 -14.56 -17.55 23.53
N LEU A 106 -14.14 -16.88 22.45
CA LEU A 106 -14.75 -15.65 21.95
C LEU A 106 -15.63 -15.88 20.70
N ALA A 107 -15.75 -17.14 20.22
CA ALA A 107 -16.61 -17.55 19.09
C ALA A 107 -18.03 -16.97 19.09
N LYS A 108 -18.57 -16.67 20.29
CA LYS A 108 -19.93 -16.20 20.53
C LYS A 108 -20.05 -14.67 20.69
N SER A 109 -18.94 -13.94 20.55
CA SER A 109 -18.87 -12.49 20.74
C SER A 109 -17.97 -11.75 19.75
N ASN A 110 -16.95 -12.40 19.19
CA ASN A 110 -15.98 -11.79 18.30
C ASN A 110 -15.54 -12.79 17.24
N HIS A 111 -15.50 -12.38 15.97
CA HIS A 111 -14.92 -13.20 14.92
C HIS A 111 -13.41 -13.05 14.86
N ILE A 112 -12.72 -14.15 14.62
CA ILE A 112 -11.28 -14.19 14.40
C ILE A 112 -10.99 -14.37 12.92
N LEU A 113 -10.00 -13.63 12.44
CA LEU A 113 -9.54 -13.58 11.06
C LEU A 113 -8.05 -13.94 11.09
N PHE A 114 -7.74 -15.19 10.75
CA PHE A 114 -6.38 -15.73 10.84
C PHE A 114 -5.65 -15.51 9.52
N VAL A 115 -4.45 -14.96 9.58
CA VAL A 115 -3.63 -14.61 8.41
C VAL A 115 -2.20 -15.12 8.63
N ARG A 116 -1.85 -16.19 7.91
CA ARG A 116 -0.47 -16.67 7.77
C ARG A 116 0.38 -15.66 6.97
N ARG A 117 1.72 -15.75 7.03
CA ARG A 117 2.64 -14.91 6.25
C ARG A 117 2.23 -14.77 4.77
N PRO A 118 2.40 -13.58 4.16
CA PRO A 118 2.35 -13.46 2.71
C PRO A 118 3.55 -14.17 2.07
N ASN A 119 3.38 -14.65 0.84
CA ASN A 119 4.43 -15.28 0.03
C ASN A 119 4.67 -14.55 -1.31
N ASN A 120 3.99 -13.42 -1.53
CA ASN A 120 4.01 -12.66 -2.77
C ASN A 120 3.98 -11.15 -2.49
N GLU A 121 5.12 -10.50 -2.73
CA GLU A 121 5.38 -9.07 -2.48
C GLU A 121 4.50 -8.10 -3.31
N GLU A 122 3.88 -8.59 -4.39
CA GLU A 122 2.96 -7.84 -5.24
C GLU A 122 1.48 -7.95 -4.81
N ALA A 123 1.15 -8.86 -3.89
CA ALA A 123 -0.24 -9.27 -3.61
C ALA A 123 -0.54 -9.41 -2.11
N ILE A 124 0.02 -8.55 -1.26
CA ILE A 124 -0.05 -8.70 0.20
C ILE A 124 -1.42 -8.29 0.74
N ALA A 125 -2.01 -7.19 0.30
CA ALA A 125 -3.37 -6.82 0.70
C ALA A 125 -4.39 -7.86 0.20
N GLN A 126 -4.22 -8.37 -1.03
CA GLN A 126 -5.04 -9.46 -1.56
C GLN A 126 -4.86 -10.78 -0.77
N HIS A 127 -3.64 -11.09 -0.32
CA HIS A 127 -3.36 -12.25 0.55
C HIS A 127 -4.07 -12.11 1.91
N ILE A 128 -3.91 -10.98 2.59
CA ILE A 128 -4.56 -10.67 3.87
C ILE A 128 -6.08 -10.79 3.72
N TRP A 129 -6.64 -10.16 2.69
CA TRP A 129 -8.08 -10.21 2.43
C TRP A 129 -8.59 -11.62 2.06
N THR A 130 -7.83 -12.42 1.30
CA THR A 130 -8.20 -13.81 1.01
C THR A 130 -8.24 -14.65 2.28
N ASN A 131 -7.27 -14.47 3.18
CA ASN A 131 -7.23 -15.17 4.47
C ASN A 131 -8.36 -14.71 5.41
N ILE A 132 -8.74 -13.43 5.37
CA ILE A 132 -9.95 -12.89 6.01
C ILE A 132 -11.21 -13.59 5.48
N VAL A 133 -11.40 -13.68 4.16
CA VAL A 133 -12.56 -14.36 3.53
C VAL A 133 -12.59 -15.85 3.88
N ASN A 134 -11.44 -16.54 3.85
CA ASN A 134 -11.32 -17.94 4.23
C ASN A 134 -11.55 -18.20 5.73
N SER A 135 -11.23 -17.24 6.59
CA SER A 135 -11.55 -17.29 8.03
C SER A 135 -13.04 -17.08 8.26
N LEU A 136 -13.63 -16.12 7.54
CA LEU A 136 -15.04 -15.76 7.64
C LEU A 136 -15.98 -16.92 7.26
N THR A 137 -15.57 -17.83 6.38
CA THR A 137 -16.39 -19.01 6.00
C THR A 137 -16.31 -20.18 6.99
N ARG A 138 -15.36 -20.19 7.93
CA ARG A 138 -15.27 -21.22 8.98
C ARG A 138 -16.43 -21.09 9.98
N THR A 139 -16.82 -22.21 10.58
CA THR A 139 -17.63 -22.24 11.80
C THR A 139 -16.70 -22.27 13.02
N VAL A 140 -17.15 -21.75 14.17
CA VAL A 140 -16.33 -21.68 15.40
C VAL A 140 -17.17 -22.10 16.61
N GLY A 141 -16.53 -22.66 17.63
CA GLY A 141 -17.18 -22.99 18.91
C GLY A 141 -18.32 -24.02 18.84
N GLY A 142 -18.31 -24.90 17.83
CA GLY A 142 -19.36 -25.90 17.60
C GLY A 142 -20.66 -25.36 16.99
N GLY A 143 -20.67 -24.12 16.51
CA GLY A 143 -21.84 -23.52 15.85
C GLY A 143 -22.13 -24.13 14.47
N THR A 144 -23.40 -24.15 14.09
CA THR A 144 -23.88 -24.60 12.76
C THR A 144 -23.84 -23.50 11.68
N ARG A 145 -23.43 -22.29 12.03
CA ARG A 145 -23.38 -21.10 11.17
C ARG A 145 -21.93 -20.61 11.03
N SER A 146 -21.60 -20.06 9.87
CA SER A 146 -20.27 -19.48 9.61
C SER A 146 -20.12 -18.09 10.24
N GLN A 147 -18.89 -17.61 10.42
CA GLN A 147 -18.64 -16.25 10.93
C GLN A 147 -19.25 -15.17 10.00
N ILE A 148 -19.25 -15.38 8.68
CA ILE A 148 -19.90 -14.47 7.72
C ILE A 148 -21.43 -14.47 7.83
N ASP A 149 -22.06 -15.63 8.02
CA ASP A 149 -23.52 -15.69 8.22
C ASP A 149 -23.90 -14.97 9.54
N ASP A 150 -23.13 -15.14 10.62
CA ASP A 150 -23.36 -14.48 11.91
C ASP A 150 -23.14 -12.95 11.86
N LEU A 151 -22.00 -12.51 11.28
CA LEU A 151 -21.66 -11.09 11.12
C LEU A 151 -22.75 -10.37 10.34
N LEU A 152 -23.13 -10.93 9.18
CA LEU A 152 -24.09 -10.29 8.29
C LEU A 152 -25.51 -10.38 8.88
N GLY A 153 -25.90 -11.46 9.57
CA GLY A 153 -27.16 -11.52 10.31
C GLY A 153 -27.35 -10.33 11.25
N HIS A 154 -26.31 -10.01 12.03
CA HIS A 154 -26.30 -8.85 12.93
C HIS A 154 -26.26 -7.50 12.18
N VAL A 155 -25.36 -7.32 11.21
CA VAL A 155 -25.26 -6.09 10.40
C VAL A 155 -26.59 -5.74 9.72
N PHE A 156 -27.21 -6.70 9.05
CA PHE A 156 -28.50 -6.50 8.39
C PHE A 156 -29.60 -6.21 9.40
N SER A 157 -29.63 -6.85 10.57
CA SER A 157 -30.66 -6.61 11.58
C SER A 157 -30.56 -5.17 12.13
N SER A 158 -29.35 -4.71 12.43
CA SER A 158 -29.06 -3.33 12.84
C SER A 158 -29.47 -2.30 11.78
N VAL A 159 -29.40 -2.64 10.49
CA VAL A 159 -29.82 -1.76 9.36
C VAL A 159 -31.33 -1.83 9.08
N LEU A 160 -31.93 -3.02 9.14
CA LEU A 160 -33.31 -3.28 8.69
C LEU A 160 -34.36 -2.99 9.77
N ILE A 161 -34.06 -3.21 11.05
CA ILE A 161 -35.03 -3.00 12.14
C ILE A 161 -35.49 -1.52 12.18
N PRO A 162 -34.62 -0.51 12.22
CA PRO A 162 -35.06 0.90 12.25
C PRO A 162 -35.84 1.30 10.98
N GLU A 163 -35.41 0.78 9.82
CA GLU A 163 -36.07 1.01 8.55
C GLU A 163 -37.48 0.39 8.49
N PHE A 164 -37.68 -0.80 9.05
CA PHE A 164 -38.99 -1.45 9.16
C PHE A 164 -39.88 -0.80 10.24
N GLU A 165 -39.32 -0.33 11.35
CA GLU A 165 -40.05 0.47 12.34
C GLU A 165 -40.51 1.81 11.76
N SER A 166 -39.69 2.42 10.88
CA SER A 166 -40.09 3.61 10.13
C SER A 166 -41.20 3.35 9.12
N ASP A 167 -41.25 2.17 8.48
CA ASP A 167 -42.38 1.74 7.63
C ASP A 167 -43.66 1.57 8.46
N ILE A 168 -43.58 0.94 9.64
CA ILE A 168 -44.70 0.75 10.57
C ILE A 168 -45.31 2.08 10.99
N GLN A 169 -44.48 3.05 11.39
CA GLN A 169 -44.91 4.41 11.76
C GLN A 169 -45.60 5.16 10.60
N LYS A 170 -45.28 4.80 9.35
CA LYS A 170 -45.89 5.36 8.12
C LYS A 170 -47.12 4.57 7.65
N GLY A 171 -47.53 3.52 8.35
CA GLY A 171 -48.65 2.65 7.97
C GLY A 171 -48.36 1.71 6.80
N ILE A 172 -47.09 1.47 6.46
CA ILE A 172 -46.68 0.67 5.30
C ILE A 172 -46.50 -0.80 5.70
N ASP A 173 -47.39 -1.67 5.20
CA ASP A 173 -47.30 -3.14 5.33
C ASP A 173 -47.11 -3.60 6.80
N VAL A 174 -47.87 -2.97 7.70
CA VAL A 174 -47.64 -2.97 9.16
C VAL A 174 -47.54 -4.38 9.75
N GLU A 175 -48.44 -5.30 9.39
CA GLU A 175 -48.43 -6.67 9.93
C GLU A 175 -47.16 -7.44 9.52
N GLN A 176 -46.75 -7.33 8.26
CA GLN A 176 -45.54 -8.00 7.77
C GLN A 176 -44.28 -7.39 8.36
N ARG A 177 -44.21 -6.05 8.43
CA ARG A 177 -43.09 -5.33 9.03
C ARG A 177 -42.96 -5.62 10.52
N GLN A 178 -44.06 -5.60 11.28
CA GLN A 178 -44.03 -5.93 12.70
C GLN A 178 -43.61 -7.38 12.92
N ARG A 179 -44.05 -8.31 12.07
CA ARG A 179 -43.59 -9.71 12.10
C ARG A 179 -42.08 -9.80 11.84
N TRP A 180 -41.56 -9.16 10.78
CA TRP A 180 -40.12 -9.18 10.47
C TRP A 180 -39.27 -8.53 11.58
N VAL A 181 -39.69 -7.39 12.14
CA VAL A 181 -39.02 -6.76 13.30
C VAL A 181 -38.99 -7.71 14.49
N ASN A 182 -40.12 -8.34 14.83
CA ASN A 182 -40.18 -9.29 15.96
C ASN A 182 -39.29 -10.52 15.71
N THR A 183 -39.27 -11.03 14.48
CA THR A 183 -38.44 -12.19 14.09
C THR A 183 -36.93 -11.87 14.12
N LEU A 184 -36.49 -10.70 13.63
CA LEU A 184 -35.08 -10.30 13.70
C LEU A 184 -34.63 -9.95 15.13
N LYS A 185 -35.53 -9.45 15.99
CA LYS A 185 -35.27 -9.22 17.42
C LYS A 185 -35.21 -10.51 18.27
N GLN A 186 -35.60 -11.66 17.72
CA GLN A 186 -35.47 -12.97 18.37
C GLN A 186 -34.13 -13.64 18.08
N ASP A 187 -33.73 -13.64 16.80
CA ASP A 187 -32.39 -14.05 16.33
C ASP A 187 -32.09 -13.27 15.04
N PRO A 188 -31.03 -12.44 14.98
CA PRO A 188 -30.62 -11.73 13.78
C PRO A 188 -30.42 -12.63 12.54
N CYS A 189 -30.05 -13.89 12.74
CA CYS A 189 -29.90 -14.86 11.66
C CYS A 189 -31.24 -15.36 11.08
N ASN A 190 -32.39 -15.07 11.69
CA ASN A 190 -33.70 -15.36 11.09
C ASN A 190 -33.90 -14.66 9.73
N LEU A 191 -33.06 -13.65 9.41
CA LEU A 191 -32.82 -13.08 8.09
C LEU A 191 -32.79 -14.12 6.95
N PHE A 192 -32.16 -15.28 7.16
CA PHE A 192 -31.98 -16.32 6.14
C PHE A 192 -33.28 -17.06 5.80
N GLU A 193 -34.20 -17.12 6.76
CA GLU A 193 -35.44 -17.92 6.72
C GLU A 193 -36.69 -17.06 6.47
N MET A 194 -36.75 -15.83 7.00
CA MET A 194 -37.94 -14.97 7.00
C MET A 194 -38.44 -14.51 5.62
N LEU A 195 -37.67 -14.77 4.55
CA LEU A 195 -37.98 -14.36 3.18
C LEU A 195 -39.13 -15.15 2.53
N GLY A 196 -39.45 -16.34 3.06
CA GLY A 196 -40.43 -17.26 2.48
C GLY A 196 -39.90 -18.00 1.25
N GLU A 197 -40.83 -18.45 0.40
CA GLU A 197 -40.59 -19.39 -0.71
C GLU A 197 -40.86 -18.80 -2.11
N GLY A 198 -40.37 -19.50 -3.14
CA GLY A 198 -40.67 -19.25 -4.55
C GLY A 198 -40.40 -17.81 -5.01
N GLN A 199 -41.32 -17.26 -5.81
CA GLN A 199 -41.21 -15.90 -6.34
C GLN A 199 -41.18 -14.84 -5.22
N LYS A 200 -41.95 -15.04 -4.13
CA LYS A 200 -41.96 -14.11 -2.98
C LYS A 200 -40.57 -14.00 -2.34
N ARG A 201 -39.84 -15.11 -2.20
CA ARG A 201 -38.43 -15.09 -1.73
C ARG A 201 -37.55 -14.19 -2.59
N SER A 202 -37.66 -14.32 -3.91
CA SER A 202 -36.87 -13.54 -4.89
C SER A 202 -37.13 -12.04 -4.81
N ASP A 203 -38.40 -11.65 -4.65
CA ASP A 203 -38.77 -10.24 -4.59
C ASP A 203 -38.48 -9.62 -3.22
N ASN A 204 -38.69 -10.35 -2.12
CA ASN A 204 -38.29 -9.95 -0.77
C ASN A 204 -36.77 -9.75 -0.68
N MET A 205 -35.98 -10.71 -1.17
CA MET A 205 -34.52 -10.60 -1.29
C MET A 205 -34.11 -9.36 -2.09
N ARG A 206 -34.75 -9.10 -3.25
CA ARG A 206 -34.42 -7.94 -4.09
C ARG A 206 -34.85 -6.61 -3.45
N ALA A 207 -35.85 -6.60 -2.58
CA ALA A 207 -36.23 -5.42 -1.78
C ALA A 207 -35.20 -5.16 -0.67
N ILE A 208 -34.93 -6.16 0.17
CA ILE A 208 -33.99 -6.09 1.29
C ILE A 208 -32.58 -5.73 0.83
N ARG A 209 -32.06 -6.38 -0.23
CA ARG A 209 -30.74 -6.07 -0.82
C ARG A 209 -30.62 -4.61 -1.25
N ARG A 210 -31.63 -4.08 -1.96
CA ARG A 210 -31.65 -2.68 -2.41
C ARG A 210 -31.77 -1.70 -1.24
N ARG A 211 -32.52 -2.05 -0.20
CA ARG A 211 -32.68 -1.21 1.01
C ARG A 211 -31.38 -1.13 1.81
N THR A 212 -30.74 -2.28 2.03
CA THR A 212 -29.47 -2.40 2.76
C THR A 212 -28.34 -1.67 2.05
N LEU A 213 -28.18 -1.88 0.73
CA LEU A 213 -27.18 -1.15 -0.08
C LEU A 213 -27.43 0.36 -0.06
N ARG A 214 -28.69 0.80 -0.25
CA ARG A 214 -29.03 2.24 -0.19
C ARG A 214 -28.77 2.85 1.19
N PHE A 215 -29.01 2.10 2.27
CA PHE A 215 -28.69 2.56 3.62
C PHE A 215 -27.17 2.75 3.78
N LEU A 216 -26.37 1.75 3.38
CA LEU A 216 -24.91 1.83 3.45
C LEU A 216 -24.38 2.99 2.60
N GLN A 217 -24.84 3.12 1.35
CA GLN A 217 -24.45 4.22 0.45
C GLN A 217 -24.73 5.62 1.01
N ILE A 218 -25.73 5.78 1.87
CA ILE A 218 -26.11 7.08 2.47
C ILE A 218 -25.41 7.33 3.80
N ASN A 219 -25.27 6.30 4.65
CA ASN A 219 -24.80 6.46 6.03
C ASN A 219 -23.35 6.02 6.26
N GLN A 220 -22.76 5.30 5.30
CA GLN A 220 -21.40 4.73 5.35
C GLN A 220 -20.77 4.77 3.94
N PRO A 221 -20.49 5.97 3.39
CA PRO A 221 -20.07 6.13 1.99
C PRO A 221 -18.74 5.43 1.65
N ASP A 222 -17.88 5.19 2.65
CA ASP A 222 -16.59 4.49 2.51
C ASP A 222 -16.73 2.95 2.41
N VAL A 223 -17.95 2.41 2.54
CA VAL A 223 -18.22 0.99 2.27
C VAL A 223 -18.37 0.77 0.76
N ASP A 224 -17.44 -0.01 0.18
CA ASP A 224 -17.47 -0.35 -1.23
C ASP A 224 -18.75 -1.11 -1.59
N GLN A 225 -19.51 -0.53 -2.53
CA GLN A 225 -20.84 -1.02 -2.88
C GLN A 225 -20.81 -2.38 -3.62
N SER A 226 -19.69 -2.73 -4.26
CA SER A 226 -19.52 -4.02 -4.95
C SER A 226 -19.19 -5.13 -3.94
N ILE A 227 -18.27 -4.86 -3.00
CA ILE A 227 -17.96 -5.75 -1.88
C ILE A 227 -19.21 -5.97 -1.02
N ALA A 228 -19.89 -4.88 -0.62
CA ALA A 228 -21.15 -4.97 0.10
C ALA A 228 -22.22 -5.73 -0.69
N HIS A 229 -22.36 -5.52 -2.00
CA HIS A 229 -23.33 -6.25 -2.82
C HIS A 229 -23.00 -7.77 -2.90
N ALA A 230 -21.73 -8.15 -3.01
CA ALA A 230 -21.33 -9.56 -2.98
C ALA A 230 -21.64 -10.22 -1.62
N LEU A 231 -21.23 -9.59 -0.51
CA LEU A 231 -21.53 -10.04 0.87
C LEU A 231 -23.05 -10.15 1.12
N ILE A 232 -23.81 -9.11 0.76
CA ILE A 232 -25.27 -9.06 0.88
C ILE A 232 -25.96 -10.12 0.01
N THR A 233 -25.36 -10.51 -1.12
CA THR A 233 -25.90 -11.57 -1.98
C THR A 233 -25.57 -12.97 -1.45
N TYR A 234 -24.38 -13.16 -0.85
CA TYR A 234 -23.97 -14.43 -0.24
C TYR A 234 -25.01 -14.94 0.77
N CYS A 235 -25.47 -14.06 1.66
CA CYS A 235 -26.51 -14.31 2.66
C CYS A 235 -27.74 -15.05 2.10
N PHE A 236 -28.23 -14.63 0.94
CA PHE A 236 -29.52 -15.08 0.42
C PHE A 236 -29.42 -16.26 -0.57
N VAL A 237 -28.21 -16.63 -0.95
CA VAL A 237 -27.93 -17.76 -1.85
C VAL A 237 -27.89 -19.06 -1.06
N ALA A 238 -28.84 -19.96 -1.39
CA ALA A 238 -28.97 -21.28 -0.78
C ALA A 238 -28.23 -22.42 -1.53
N ARG A 239 -27.69 -22.16 -2.72
CA ARG A 239 -26.93 -23.17 -3.50
C ARG A 239 -25.44 -22.98 -3.27
N GLU A 240 -24.74 -23.98 -2.74
CA GLU A 240 -23.30 -23.89 -2.42
C GLU A 240 -22.43 -23.48 -3.60
N GLU A 241 -22.67 -24.07 -4.78
CA GLU A 241 -22.07 -23.69 -6.08
C GLU A 241 -22.04 -22.16 -6.29
N ARG A 242 -23.17 -21.49 -5.99
CA ARG A 242 -23.30 -20.04 -6.10
C ARG A 242 -22.68 -19.27 -4.94
N ARG A 243 -22.63 -19.85 -3.72
CA ARG A 243 -21.83 -19.32 -2.61
C ARG A 243 -20.33 -19.35 -2.95
N ARG A 244 -19.83 -20.45 -3.54
CA ARG A 244 -18.44 -20.59 -4.01
C ARG A 244 -18.08 -19.51 -5.04
N ILE A 245 -18.90 -19.32 -6.08
CA ILE A 245 -18.71 -18.24 -7.08
C ILE A 245 -18.58 -16.85 -6.42
N LEU A 246 -19.45 -16.53 -5.45
CA LEU A 246 -19.40 -15.25 -4.74
C LEU A 246 -18.13 -15.11 -3.88
N LEU A 247 -17.68 -16.19 -3.25
CA LEU A 247 -16.43 -16.20 -2.48
C LEU A 247 -15.19 -16.11 -3.40
N THR A 248 -15.19 -16.77 -4.56
CA THR A 248 -14.12 -16.63 -5.59
C THR A 248 -13.96 -15.17 -6.01
N TRP A 249 -15.08 -14.48 -6.30
CA TRP A 249 -15.07 -13.05 -6.61
C TRP A 249 -14.64 -12.20 -5.41
N LEU A 250 -15.08 -12.54 -4.19
CA LEU A 250 -14.64 -11.85 -2.97
C LEU A 250 -13.12 -12.04 -2.74
N SER A 251 -12.50 -13.17 -3.07
CA SER A 251 -11.04 -13.37 -3.00
C SER A 251 -10.24 -12.65 -4.10
N GLY A 252 -10.86 -11.69 -4.79
CA GLY A 252 -10.24 -10.89 -5.87
C GLY A 252 -9.84 -11.72 -7.10
N GLN A 253 -10.44 -12.89 -7.29
CA GLN A 253 -10.23 -13.73 -8.48
C GLN A 253 -11.29 -13.39 -9.55
N ASP A 254 -10.90 -13.53 -10.81
CA ASP A 254 -11.78 -13.25 -11.95
C ASP A 254 -12.82 -14.37 -12.12
N ILE A 255 -14.09 -14.01 -12.32
CA ILE A 255 -15.19 -14.96 -12.54
C ILE A 255 -15.70 -14.92 -13.98
N ASP A 256 -16.51 -15.91 -14.33
CA ASP A 256 -17.08 -16.05 -15.67
C ASP A 256 -18.11 -14.95 -16.00
N PRO A 257 -18.17 -14.43 -17.23
CA PRO A 257 -19.17 -13.44 -17.65
C PRO A 257 -20.62 -13.84 -17.41
N GLU A 258 -20.98 -15.12 -17.54
CA GLU A 258 -22.34 -15.59 -17.28
C GLU A 258 -22.65 -15.63 -15.78
N ASP A 259 -21.68 -16.07 -14.96
CA ASP A 259 -21.78 -16.10 -13.51
C ASP A 259 -21.89 -14.69 -12.93
N ALA A 260 -21.00 -13.78 -13.35
CA ALA A 260 -20.96 -12.36 -12.97
C ALA A 260 -22.32 -11.69 -13.22
N LYS A 261 -22.83 -11.84 -14.45
CA LYS A 261 -24.14 -11.35 -14.88
C LYS A 261 -25.30 -11.97 -14.10
N SER A 262 -25.18 -13.23 -13.66
CA SER A 262 -26.21 -13.91 -12.86
C SER A 262 -26.29 -13.39 -11.41
N MET A 263 -25.17 -12.97 -10.82
CA MET A 263 -25.11 -12.36 -9.49
C MET A 263 -25.43 -10.85 -9.53
N GLY A 264 -25.09 -10.21 -10.65
CA GLY A 264 -25.11 -8.77 -10.88
C GLY A 264 -23.79 -8.08 -10.53
N LEU A 265 -22.67 -8.82 -10.50
CA LEU A 265 -21.33 -8.33 -10.18
C LEU A 265 -20.52 -8.09 -11.47
N PRO A 266 -19.42 -7.30 -11.42
CA PRO A 266 -18.45 -7.24 -12.53
C PRO A 266 -17.64 -8.54 -12.63
N GLU A 267 -17.10 -8.84 -13.81
CA GLU A 267 -16.26 -10.03 -14.07
C GLU A 267 -14.97 -10.06 -13.23
N SER A 268 -14.44 -8.87 -12.92
CA SER A 268 -13.22 -8.66 -12.13
C SER A 268 -13.42 -7.48 -11.18
N TRP A 269 -12.55 -7.38 -10.18
CA TRP A 269 -12.37 -6.18 -9.36
C TRP A 269 -11.79 -4.99 -10.14
N VAL A 270 -11.05 -5.25 -11.23
CA VAL A 270 -10.33 -4.22 -12.00
C VAL A 270 -10.75 -4.24 -13.46
N THR A 271 -11.11 -3.08 -14.01
CA THR A 271 -11.44 -2.92 -15.43
C THR A 271 -10.18 -2.70 -16.27
N PHE A 272 -9.90 -3.64 -17.17
CA PHE A 272 -8.76 -3.59 -18.09
C PHE A 272 -9.02 -2.63 -19.26
N ASN A 273 -8.16 -1.63 -19.43
CA ASN A 273 -8.09 -0.79 -20.64
C ASN A 273 -6.83 -1.15 -21.44
N GLU A 274 -6.81 -0.85 -22.74
CA GLU A 274 -5.64 -1.12 -23.60
C GLU A 274 -4.37 -0.32 -23.24
N SER A 275 -4.41 0.53 -22.22
CA SER A 275 -3.28 1.28 -21.67
C SER A 275 -2.82 0.81 -20.28
N SER A 276 -3.51 -0.14 -19.66
CA SER A 276 -3.21 -0.63 -18.30
C SER A 276 -2.07 -1.66 -18.30
N THR A 277 -0.98 -1.37 -17.58
CA THR A 277 0.14 -2.31 -17.39
C THR A 277 -0.13 -3.29 -16.25
N ASP A 278 0.55 -4.44 -16.24
CA ASP A 278 0.48 -5.43 -15.14
C ASP A 278 0.64 -4.80 -13.76
N LEU A 279 1.67 -3.96 -13.58
CA LEU A 279 1.95 -3.28 -12.32
C LEU A 279 0.79 -2.38 -11.88
N SER A 280 0.18 -1.64 -12.81
CA SER A 280 -0.98 -0.79 -12.50
C SER A 280 -2.24 -1.59 -12.15
N ILE A 281 -2.44 -2.76 -12.76
CA ILE A 281 -3.57 -3.66 -12.49
C ILE A 281 -3.40 -4.32 -11.13
N GLN A 282 -2.20 -4.81 -10.82
CA GLN A 282 -1.93 -5.47 -9.54
C GLN A 282 -1.97 -4.46 -8.38
N GLN A 283 -1.48 -3.22 -8.57
CA GLN A 283 -1.70 -2.13 -7.63
C GLN A 283 -3.20 -1.85 -7.40
N GLN A 284 -4.02 -1.81 -8.46
CA GLN A 284 -5.46 -1.61 -8.32
C GLN A 284 -6.16 -2.77 -7.60
N ARG A 285 -5.64 -4.01 -7.69
CA ARG A 285 -6.12 -5.15 -6.88
C ARG A 285 -5.77 -4.99 -5.40
N GLU A 286 -4.56 -4.54 -5.08
CA GLU A 286 -4.14 -4.23 -3.70
C GLU A 286 -4.97 -3.08 -3.09
N GLU A 287 -5.19 -1.99 -3.83
CA GLU A 287 -6.04 -0.87 -3.40
C GLU A 287 -7.48 -1.30 -3.14
N GLN A 288 -8.04 -2.17 -4.00
CA GLN A 288 -9.39 -2.69 -3.81
C GLN A 288 -9.48 -3.70 -2.65
N ALA A 289 -8.41 -4.45 -2.37
CA ALA A 289 -8.33 -5.31 -1.18
C ALA A 289 -8.30 -4.49 0.11
N LEU A 290 -7.55 -3.37 0.16
CA LEU A 290 -7.57 -2.43 1.28
C LEU A 290 -8.98 -1.85 1.50
N ARG A 291 -9.70 -1.46 0.44
CA ARG A 291 -11.11 -1.02 0.54
C ARG A 291 -12.05 -2.12 1.01
N ALA A 292 -11.80 -3.38 0.66
CA ALA A 292 -12.58 -4.52 1.15
C ALA A 292 -12.37 -4.74 2.67
N ILE A 293 -11.12 -4.65 3.15
CA ILE A 293 -10.77 -4.70 4.58
C ILE A 293 -11.40 -3.52 5.34
N GLN A 294 -11.31 -2.30 4.80
CA GLN A 294 -11.97 -1.11 5.34
C GLN A 294 -13.50 -1.30 5.43
N SER A 295 -14.12 -1.79 4.35
CA SER A 295 -15.55 -2.06 4.31
C SER A 295 -15.97 -3.07 5.38
N LEU A 296 -15.20 -4.14 5.59
CA LEU A 296 -15.45 -5.13 6.63
C LEU A 296 -15.31 -4.53 8.04
N GLY A 297 -14.28 -3.70 8.28
CA GLY A 297 -14.10 -2.96 9.53
C GLY A 297 -15.29 -2.06 9.84
N ILE A 298 -15.75 -1.27 8.87
CA ILE A 298 -16.94 -0.41 9.02
C ILE A 298 -18.19 -1.26 9.28
N LEU A 299 -18.42 -2.34 8.53
CA LEU A 299 -19.59 -3.22 8.74
C LEU A 299 -19.58 -3.84 10.15
N SER A 300 -18.41 -4.20 10.70
CA SER A 300 -18.30 -4.73 12.06
C SER A 300 -18.79 -3.77 13.15
N THR A 301 -18.82 -2.45 12.90
CA THR A 301 -19.40 -1.46 13.83
C THR A 301 -20.90 -1.70 14.09
N TYR A 302 -21.59 -2.41 13.21
CA TYR A 302 -22.99 -2.85 13.37
C TYR A 302 -23.14 -4.19 14.11
N TYR A 303 -22.03 -4.83 14.51
CA TYR A 303 -22.00 -6.04 15.34
C TYR A 303 -21.04 -5.91 16.54
N GLN A 304 -19.78 -6.35 16.41
CA GLN A 304 -18.74 -6.43 17.45
C GLN A 304 -17.34 -6.27 16.81
N PRO A 305 -16.27 -5.99 17.59
CA PRO A 305 -14.91 -5.87 17.06
C PRO A 305 -14.37 -7.19 16.52
N LEU A 306 -13.62 -7.13 15.43
CA LEU A 306 -13.00 -8.30 14.78
C LEU A 306 -11.55 -8.46 15.25
N ILE A 307 -11.11 -9.71 15.44
CA ILE A 307 -9.72 -10.04 15.77
C ILE A 307 -8.98 -10.36 14.48
N LEU A 308 -8.06 -9.51 14.03
CA LEU A 308 -7.18 -9.79 12.88
C LEU A 308 -5.85 -10.35 13.40
N ALA A 309 -5.69 -11.66 13.35
CA ALA A 309 -4.54 -12.36 13.91
C ALA A 309 -3.52 -12.72 12.81
N PHE A 310 -2.36 -12.09 12.86
CA PHE A 310 -1.16 -12.48 12.13
C PHE A 310 -0.34 -13.46 12.96
N ASP A 311 0.05 -14.58 12.37
CA ASP A 311 0.92 -15.60 12.97
C ASP A 311 1.80 -16.21 11.87
N GLN A 312 2.75 -17.08 12.24
CA GLN A 312 3.60 -17.79 11.28
C GLN A 312 4.40 -16.82 10.37
N LEU A 313 4.85 -15.70 10.95
CA LEU A 313 5.59 -14.62 10.26
C LEU A 313 7.10 -14.88 10.17
N GLU A 314 7.57 -16.01 10.71
CA GLU A 314 8.98 -16.38 10.81
C GLU A 314 9.67 -16.46 9.44
N GLY A 315 8.96 -16.96 8.42
CA GLY A 315 9.41 -16.99 7.01
C GLY A 315 9.38 -15.63 6.29
N LEU A 316 9.31 -14.51 7.02
CA LEU A 316 9.64 -13.18 6.50
C LEU A 316 11.11 -12.78 6.79
N ARG A 317 11.83 -13.57 7.61
CA ARG A 317 13.28 -13.45 7.79
C ARG A 317 13.98 -13.48 6.42
N ASP A 318 15.00 -12.65 6.25
CA ASP A 318 15.81 -12.48 5.02
C ASP A 318 15.05 -11.97 3.76
N GLU A 319 13.72 -11.93 3.75
CA GLU A 319 12.91 -11.33 2.67
C GLU A 319 12.54 -9.86 2.97
N GLU A 320 13.53 -8.96 2.88
CA GLU A 320 13.43 -7.55 3.29
C GLU A 320 12.28 -6.80 2.59
N ARG A 321 12.18 -6.93 1.26
CA ARG A 321 11.16 -6.24 0.44
C ARG A 321 9.74 -6.73 0.77
N LEU A 322 9.56 -8.01 1.05
CA LEU A 322 8.30 -8.60 1.48
C LEU A 322 7.91 -8.11 2.88
N THR A 323 8.89 -8.04 3.79
CA THR A 323 8.72 -7.53 5.16
C THR A 323 8.30 -6.05 5.18
N HIS A 324 9.00 -5.18 4.44
CA HIS A 324 8.64 -3.76 4.34
C HIS A 324 7.24 -3.57 3.74
N ARG A 325 6.94 -4.26 2.64
CA ARG A 325 5.62 -4.18 1.97
C ARG A 325 4.49 -4.69 2.86
N TRP A 326 4.72 -5.72 3.67
CA TRP A 326 3.74 -6.15 4.68
C TRP A 326 3.54 -5.10 5.77
N GLY A 327 4.62 -4.48 6.25
CA GLY A 327 4.58 -3.35 7.18
C GLY A 327 3.77 -2.15 6.66
N ASP A 328 3.95 -1.79 5.39
CA ASP A 328 3.15 -0.76 4.71
C ASP A 328 1.67 -1.10 4.71
N ILE A 329 1.30 -2.29 4.25
CA ILE A 329 -0.11 -2.71 4.14
C ILE A 329 -0.77 -2.79 5.52
N VAL A 330 -0.08 -3.29 6.55
CA VAL A 330 -0.61 -3.30 7.93
C VAL A 330 -0.80 -1.86 8.46
N LYS A 331 0.17 -0.95 8.20
CA LYS A 331 0.09 0.48 8.54
C LYS A 331 -1.10 1.19 7.86
N GLU A 332 -1.43 0.83 6.62
CA GLU A 332 -2.65 1.32 5.94
C GLU A 332 -3.93 0.71 6.51
N ILE A 333 -3.97 -0.61 6.82
CA ILE A 333 -5.13 -1.24 7.48
C ILE A 333 -5.47 -0.54 8.80
N PHE A 334 -4.46 -0.26 9.64
CA PHE A 334 -4.62 0.52 10.87
C PHE A 334 -5.17 1.94 10.67
N THR A 335 -4.99 2.50 9.47
CA THR A 335 -5.36 3.89 9.14
C THR A 335 -6.72 3.98 8.45
N MET A 336 -7.10 2.96 7.67
CA MET A 336 -8.35 2.92 6.89
C MET A 336 -9.48 2.12 7.55
N ALA A 337 -9.17 1.01 8.23
CA ALA A 337 -10.17 0.08 8.75
C ALA A 337 -10.42 0.29 10.25
N PRO A 338 -11.65 0.65 10.68
CA PRO A 338 -12.00 0.80 12.09
C PRO A 338 -12.33 -0.56 12.74
N ASN A 339 -12.42 -0.55 14.07
CA ASN A 339 -12.98 -1.63 14.90
C ASN A 339 -12.27 -3.01 14.83
N LEU A 340 -10.98 -3.03 14.45
CA LEU A 340 -10.14 -4.25 14.46
C LEU A 340 -9.24 -4.27 15.70
N LEU A 341 -9.11 -5.43 16.34
CA LEU A 341 -7.97 -5.74 17.20
C LEU A 341 -6.97 -6.56 16.38
N ILE A 342 -5.88 -5.93 15.98
CA ILE A 342 -4.81 -6.54 15.20
C ILE A 342 -3.82 -7.18 16.18
N VAL A 343 -3.76 -8.51 16.19
CA VAL A 343 -2.84 -9.31 17.01
C VAL A 343 -1.73 -9.83 16.11
N THR A 344 -0.47 -9.65 16.49
CA THR A 344 0.68 -10.03 15.68
C THR A 344 1.61 -10.91 16.51
N CYS A 345 1.73 -12.19 16.16
CA CYS A 345 2.55 -13.19 16.84
C CYS A 345 3.92 -13.31 16.15
N ILE A 346 5.01 -13.10 16.89
CA ILE A 346 6.41 -13.14 16.39
C ILE A 346 7.34 -13.67 17.50
N PHE A 347 8.46 -14.31 17.14
CA PHE A 347 9.53 -14.63 18.12
C PHE A 347 10.19 -13.35 18.68
N PRO A 348 10.58 -13.28 19.97
CA PRO A 348 11.24 -12.10 20.55
C PRO A 348 12.53 -11.71 19.79
N SER A 349 13.38 -12.70 19.53
CA SER A 349 14.65 -12.56 18.80
C SER A 349 14.48 -12.05 17.36
N LEU A 350 13.41 -12.47 16.67
CA LEU A 350 13.11 -12.04 15.30
C LEU A 350 12.49 -10.65 15.25
N TRP A 351 11.71 -10.27 16.27
CA TRP A 351 11.23 -8.89 16.40
C TRP A 351 12.40 -7.91 16.59
N GLU A 352 13.37 -8.25 17.44
CA GLU A 352 14.55 -7.41 17.68
C GLU A 352 15.51 -7.39 16.48
N SER A 353 15.88 -8.55 15.93
CA SER A 353 16.94 -8.64 14.90
C SER A 353 16.50 -8.31 13.47
N TRP A 354 15.20 -8.43 13.15
CA TRP A 354 14.69 -8.25 11.79
C TRP A 354 13.62 -7.16 11.69
N PHE A 355 12.43 -7.38 12.26
CA PHE A 355 11.31 -6.45 12.12
C PHE A 355 11.59 -5.07 12.72
N GLY A 356 12.33 -4.99 13.83
CA GLY A 356 12.76 -3.74 14.46
C GLY A 356 13.62 -2.85 13.56
N HIS A 357 14.38 -3.46 12.64
CA HIS A 357 15.25 -2.80 11.68
C HIS A 357 14.58 -2.51 10.33
N VAL A 358 13.83 -3.49 9.78
CA VAL A 358 13.23 -3.40 8.43
C VAL A 358 11.92 -2.59 8.39
N LEU A 359 11.14 -2.57 9.48
CA LEU A 359 9.91 -1.79 9.54
C LEU A 359 10.16 -0.32 9.91
N ASP A 360 9.38 0.59 9.33
CA ASP A 360 9.35 1.99 9.76
C ASP A 360 8.76 2.15 11.18
N ASP A 361 9.09 3.26 11.85
CA ASP A 361 8.63 3.52 13.22
C ASP A 361 7.11 3.69 13.33
N ALA A 362 6.45 4.11 12.25
CA ALA A 362 5.00 4.32 12.21
C ALA A 362 4.22 3.00 12.09
N ALA A 363 4.81 1.95 11.52
CA ALA A 363 4.32 0.58 11.53
C ALA A 363 4.65 -0.10 12.88
N LYS A 364 5.89 0.01 13.37
CA LYS A 364 6.32 -0.56 14.66
C LYS A 364 5.47 -0.04 15.83
N GLN A 365 5.22 1.27 15.91
CA GLN A 365 4.38 1.87 16.96
C GLN A 365 2.90 1.46 16.85
N ARG A 366 2.39 1.16 15.65
CA ARG A 366 1.01 0.65 15.47
C ARG A 366 0.88 -0.81 15.89
N ILE A 367 1.79 -1.67 15.44
CA ILE A 367 1.81 -3.11 15.77
C ILE A 367 2.06 -3.30 17.27
N ALA A 368 3.08 -2.65 17.81
CA ALA A 368 3.50 -2.75 19.21
C ALA A 368 2.82 -1.70 20.12
N GLN A 369 1.60 -1.24 19.81
CA GLN A 369 0.78 -0.42 20.73
C GLN A 369 0.65 -1.08 22.12
N ARG A 370 0.64 -2.41 22.15
CA ARG A 370 0.74 -3.21 23.37
C ARG A 370 1.57 -4.48 23.13
N THR A 371 2.72 -4.60 23.78
CA THR A 371 3.50 -5.85 23.79
C THR A 371 3.03 -6.80 24.89
N LEU A 372 2.95 -8.09 24.56
CA LEU A 372 2.60 -9.20 25.44
C LEU A 372 3.64 -10.32 25.30
N GLU A 373 4.50 -10.50 26.30
CA GLU A 373 5.33 -11.70 26.40
C GLU A 373 4.50 -12.90 26.88
N LEU A 374 4.74 -14.08 26.29
CA LEU A 374 4.15 -15.35 26.72
C LEU A 374 4.86 -15.92 27.95
N GLU A 375 4.13 -16.76 28.69
CA GLU A 375 4.55 -17.33 29.96
C GLU A 375 5.58 -18.46 29.72
N LYS A 376 6.71 -18.45 30.44
CA LYS A 376 7.73 -19.51 30.32
C LYS A 376 7.19 -20.83 30.88
N PHE A 377 7.51 -21.95 30.22
CA PHE A 377 7.15 -23.27 30.70
C PHE A 377 7.95 -23.65 31.96
N GLY A 378 7.45 -24.62 32.72
CA GLY A 378 8.03 -25.03 34.01
C GLY A 378 7.05 -25.85 34.85
N GLN A 379 7.54 -26.40 35.96
CA GLN A 379 6.89 -27.49 36.70
C GLN A 379 5.45 -27.19 37.14
N GLN A 380 5.15 -25.94 37.51
CA GLN A 380 3.79 -25.50 37.86
C GLN A 380 2.75 -25.63 36.73
N HIS A 381 3.18 -25.81 35.48
CA HIS A 381 2.34 -26.05 34.32
C HIS A 381 2.33 -27.52 33.90
N ALA A 382 3.39 -28.28 34.20
CA ALA A 382 3.64 -29.62 33.68
C ALA A 382 2.56 -30.63 34.09
N THR A 383 2.30 -30.80 35.39
CA THR A 383 1.26 -31.72 35.91
C THR A 383 -0.11 -31.34 35.34
N ALA A 384 -0.51 -30.07 35.43
CA ALA A 384 -1.82 -29.60 34.98
C ALA A 384 -2.02 -29.68 33.46
N LEU A 385 -0.94 -29.62 32.66
CA LEU A 385 -0.98 -29.85 31.22
C LEU A 385 -1.21 -31.33 30.94
N LEU A 386 -0.45 -32.23 31.58
CA LEU A 386 -0.58 -33.68 31.43
C LEU A 386 -1.99 -34.16 31.83
N GLU A 387 -2.48 -33.72 32.99
CA GLU A 387 -3.88 -33.93 33.43
C GLU A 387 -4.92 -33.44 32.41
N THR A 388 -4.61 -32.38 31.66
CA THR A 388 -5.53 -31.80 30.68
C THR A 388 -5.63 -32.65 29.40
N HIS A 389 -4.55 -33.30 28.97
CA HIS A 389 -4.58 -34.27 27.87
C HIS A 389 -5.13 -35.64 28.31
N LEU A 390 -4.90 -36.07 29.55
CA LEU A 390 -5.37 -37.36 30.07
C LEU A 390 -6.82 -37.34 30.61
N ARG A 391 -7.42 -36.17 30.83
CA ARG A 391 -8.74 -35.97 31.48
C ARG A 391 -9.86 -36.87 30.95
N GLU A 392 -9.95 -37.04 29.64
CA GLU A 392 -10.99 -37.86 29.01
C GLU A 392 -10.79 -39.34 29.34
N HIS A 393 -9.58 -39.87 29.15
CA HIS A 393 -9.20 -41.26 29.43
C HIS A 393 -9.32 -41.57 30.94
N PHE A 394 -8.86 -40.67 31.81
CA PHE A 394 -9.06 -40.75 33.27
C PHE A 394 -10.54 -40.90 33.63
N THR A 395 -11.43 -40.11 33.01
CA THR A 395 -12.88 -40.16 33.29
C THR A 395 -13.55 -41.40 32.67
N ARG A 396 -13.18 -41.76 31.44
CA ARG A 396 -13.75 -42.85 30.62
C ARG A 396 -13.39 -44.22 31.17
N TYR A 397 -12.12 -44.44 31.53
CA TYR A 397 -11.60 -45.71 32.01
C TYR A 397 -11.37 -45.78 33.52
N ARG A 398 -11.67 -44.69 34.25
CA ARG A 398 -11.52 -44.58 35.71
C ARG A 398 -10.11 -44.96 36.17
N LEU A 399 -9.11 -44.36 35.52
CA LEU A 399 -7.70 -44.63 35.80
C LEU A 399 -7.35 -44.28 37.26
N PRO A 400 -6.34 -44.93 37.87
CA PRO A 400 -5.99 -44.71 39.28
C PRO A 400 -5.66 -43.27 39.69
N THR A 401 -5.06 -42.49 38.78
CA THR A 401 -4.71 -41.07 38.99
C THR A 401 -5.01 -40.25 37.74
N SER A 402 -5.17 -38.93 37.89
CA SER A 402 -5.41 -37.99 36.78
C SER A 402 -4.24 -37.88 35.79
N ILE A 403 -3.07 -38.39 36.17
CA ILE A 403 -1.84 -38.44 35.38
C ILE A 403 -1.42 -39.88 35.00
N PHE A 404 -2.20 -40.90 35.31
CA PHE A 404 -1.85 -42.30 35.03
C PHE A 404 -1.55 -42.52 33.53
N PRO A 405 -0.46 -43.23 33.16
CA PRO A 405 0.43 -44.04 34.01
C PRO A 405 1.60 -43.29 34.71
N PHE A 406 1.75 -41.99 34.53
CA PHE A 406 2.88 -41.22 35.09
C PHE A 406 2.78 -41.00 36.61
N THR A 407 3.93 -40.77 37.25
CA THR A 407 4.07 -40.27 38.63
C THR A 407 4.49 -38.79 38.65
N GLU A 408 4.41 -38.13 39.81
CA GLU A 408 4.87 -36.73 39.95
C GLU A 408 6.41 -36.60 39.79
N ASP A 409 7.18 -37.64 40.12
CA ASP A 409 8.62 -37.66 39.90
C ASP A 409 8.97 -37.79 38.40
N ASP A 410 8.21 -38.59 37.64
CA ASP A 410 8.31 -38.63 36.17
C ASP A 410 8.04 -37.25 35.56
N ILE A 411 7.02 -36.52 36.06
CA ILE A 411 6.70 -35.16 35.62
C ILE A 411 7.83 -34.18 35.99
N GLY A 412 8.45 -34.35 37.15
CA GLY A 412 9.64 -33.60 37.56
C GLY A 412 10.81 -33.78 36.58
N HIS A 413 11.08 -35.03 36.16
CA HIS A 413 12.10 -35.35 35.16
C HIS A 413 11.75 -34.81 33.77
N LEU A 414 10.55 -35.09 33.26
CA LEU A 414 10.06 -34.61 31.96
C LEU A 414 10.11 -33.07 31.87
N CYS A 415 9.80 -32.36 32.97
CA CYS A 415 9.86 -30.91 33.01
C CYS A 415 11.30 -30.35 33.12
N PHE A 416 12.23 -31.06 33.76
CA PHE A 416 13.63 -30.63 33.80
C PHE A 416 14.26 -30.61 32.41
N GLU A 417 13.87 -31.55 31.54
CA GLU A 417 14.40 -31.68 30.18
C GLU A 417 13.54 -31.04 29.08
N ALA A 418 12.55 -30.22 29.41
CA ALA A 418 11.63 -29.61 28.45
C ALA A 418 11.51 -28.09 28.63
N THR A 419 11.89 -27.33 27.60
CA THR A 419 11.88 -25.86 27.59
C THR A 419 10.53 -25.25 27.19
N SER A 420 9.62 -26.04 26.61
CA SER A 420 8.31 -25.61 26.12
C SER A 420 7.23 -26.69 26.30
N PRO A 421 5.94 -26.33 26.26
CA PRO A 421 4.83 -27.30 26.33
C PRO A 421 4.89 -28.38 25.26
N ARG A 422 5.31 -28.01 24.03
CA ARG A 422 5.49 -28.94 22.90
C ARG A 422 6.50 -30.04 23.24
N VAL A 423 7.72 -29.66 23.64
CA VAL A 423 8.79 -30.61 23.97
C VAL A 423 8.40 -31.50 25.15
N PHE A 424 7.66 -30.95 26.13
CA PHE A 424 7.13 -31.73 27.25
C PHE A 424 6.12 -32.80 26.80
N LEU A 425 5.15 -32.43 25.96
CA LEU A 425 4.13 -33.36 25.45
C LEU A 425 4.72 -34.41 24.49
N GLN A 426 5.71 -34.06 23.68
CA GLN A 426 6.47 -35.00 22.86
C GLN A 426 7.18 -36.05 23.71
N LYS A 427 7.92 -35.63 24.74
CA LYS A 427 8.60 -36.56 25.66
C LYS A 427 7.63 -37.42 26.47
N ALA A 428 6.50 -36.84 26.91
CA ALA A 428 5.45 -37.59 27.57
C ALA A 428 4.88 -38.67 26.64
N ARG A 429 4.60 -38.36 25.37
CA ARG A 429 4.15 -39.35 24.38
C ARG A 429 5.14 -40.52 24.26
N THR A 430 6.43 -40.24 24.06
CA THR A 430 7.46 -41.29 23.94
C THR A 430 7.61 -42.15 25.20
N TRP A 431 7.50 -41.56 26.40
CA TRP A 431 7.51 -42.32 27.66
C TRP A 431 6.25 -43.20 27.81
N PHE A 432 5.10 -42.71 27.37
CA PHE A 432 3.85 -43.48 27.35
C PHE A 432 3.89 -44.64 26.34
N GLU A 433 4.42 -44.40 25.13
CA GLU A 433 4.66 -45.44 24.12
C GLU A 433 5.59 -46.53 24.67
N THR A 434 6.73 -46.14 25.26
CA THR A 434 7.68 -47.08 25.92
C THR A 434 7.01 -47.90 27.04
N TRP A 435 6.03 -47.32 27.75
CA TRP A 435 5.28 -48.01 28.81
C TRP A 435 4.19 -48.96 28.26
N LEU A 436 3.72 -48.79 27.03
CA LEU A 436 2.84 -49.74 26.35
C LEU A 436 3.62 -50.96 25.84
N ASP A 437 4.81 -50.75 25.25
CA ASP A 437 5.66 -51.80 24.64
C ASP A 437 6.26 -52.83 25.63
N GLU A 438 5.91 -52.74 26.92
CA GLU A 438 6.43 -53.53 28.06
C GLU A 438 7.96 -53.47 28.26
N ASP A 439 8.66 -52.55 27.57
CA ASP A 439 10.12 -52.49 27.62
C ASP A 439 10.62 -52.04 28.99
N ASP A 440 11.64 -52.72 29.50
CA ASP A 440 12.03 -52.64 30.91
C ASP A 440 12.70 -51.28 31.23
N VAL A 441 11.92 -50.32 31.73
CA VAL A 441 12.34 -48.96 32.12
C VAL A 441 13.53 -48.97 33.08
N SER A 442 13.79 -50.08 33.80
CA SER A 442 14.95 -50.25 34.67
C SER A 442 16.27 -50.59 33.94
N LYS A 443 16.24 -50.89 32.64
CA LYS A 443 17.43 -51.20 31.81
C LYS A 443 17.83 -50.10 30.83
N ASN A 444 16.89 -49.26 30.40
CA ASN A 444 17.26 -48.07 29.64
C ASN A 444 17.88 -47.04 30.57
N ASN A 445 19.22 -47.05 30.56
CA ASN A 445 20.03 -45.91 30.94
C ASN A 445 19.64 -44.71 30.05
N PHE A 446 18.62 -43.96 30.47
CA PHE A 446 18.61 -42.52 30.26
C PHE A 446 19.78 -41.92 31.08
N GLU A 447 21.00 -42.14 30.57
CA GLU A 447 21.93 -41.04 30.31
C GLU A 447 21.20 -39.99 29.42
N THR A 448 21.85 -38.88 29.10
CA THR A 448 21.51 -38.26 27.81
C THR A 448 21.97 -39.22 26.72
N THR A 449 21.10 -40.17 26.35
CA THR A 449 21.17 -40.83 25.05
C THR A 449 21.25 -39.69 24.06
N ARG A 450 22.43 -39.51 23.45
CA ARG A 450 22.50 -38.83 22.18
C ARG A 450 21.62 -39.69 21.28
N VAL A 451 20.37 -39.25 21.07
CA VAL A 451 19.54 -39.74 19.98
C VAL A 451 20.46 -39.59 18.78
N THR A 452 20.98 -40.72 18.32
CA THR A 452 21.96 -40.70 17.26
C THR A 452 21.12 -40.39 16.05
N VAL A 453 21.14 -39.12 15.66
CA VAL A 453 20.26 -38.58 14.62
C VAL A 453 20.72 -39.20 13.31
N THR A 454 20.24 -40.41 13.05
CA THR A 454 20.47 -41.15 11.82
C THR A 454 19.71 -40.47 10.71
N GLN A 455 20.19 -40.63 9.48
CA GLN A 455 19.45 -40.17 8.31
C GLN A 455 18.04 -40.78 8.31
N ASP A 456 17.92 -42.07 8.61
CA ASP A 456 16.65 -42.80 8.79
C ASP A 456 15.67 -42.09 9.74
N SER A 457 16.15 -41.48 10.84
CA SER A 457 15.31 -40.75 11.79
C SER A 457 14.83 -39.40 11.22
N ILE A 458 15.71 -38.66 10.54
CA ILE A 458 15.40 -37.41 9.84
C ILE A 458 14.39 -37.67 8.73
N ASP A 459 14.67 -38.67 7.88
CA ASP A 459 13.83 -39.13 6.80
C ASP A 459 12.45 -39.56 7.29
N THR A 460 12.37 -40.28 8.42
CA THR A 460 11.09 -40.67 9.02
C THR A 460 10.29 -39.46 9.52
N ALA A 461 10.95 -38.49 10.18
CA ALA A 461 10.28 -37.28 10.66
C ALA A 461 9.75 -36.41 9.50
N ILE A 462 10.56 -36.23 8.46
CA ILE A 462 10.17 -35.50 7.24
C ILE A 462 9.04 -36.23 6.51
N GLN A 463 9.13 -37.54 6.33
CA GLN A 463 8.09 -38.33 5.67
C GLN A 463 6.77 -38.30 6.46
N SER A 464 6.83 -38.30 7.80
CA SER A 464 5.65 -38.13 8.66
C SER A 464 5.01 -36.75 8.48
N ALA A 465 5.81 -35.68 8.51
CA ALA A 465 5.32 -34.31 8.28
C ALA A 465 4.69 -34.13 6.88
N LEU A 466 5.36 -34.62 5.83
CA LEU A 466 4.84 -34.60 4.45
C LEU A 466 3.51 -35.36 4.33
N ASN A 467 3.41 -36.56 4.92
CA ASN A 467 2.17 -37.35 4.91
C ASN A 467 1.04 -36.65 5.67
N HIS A 468 1.36 -36.01 6.80
CA HIS A 468 0.39 -35.24 7.59
C HIS A 468 -0.16 -34.05 6.78
N PHE A 469 0.72 -33.20 6.23
CA PHE A 469 0.29 -32.06 5.44
C PHE A 469 -0.37 -32.46 4.11
N GLU A 470 0.05 -33.52 3.43
CA GLU A 470 -0.62 -34.01 2.22
C GLU A 470 -2.05 -34.49 2.55
N SER A 471 -2.25 -35.12 3.71
CA SER A 471 -3.57 -35.54 4.22
C SER A 471 -4.47 -34.33 4.54
N GLU A 472 -3.96 -33.31 5.23
CA GLU A 472 -4.73 -32.09 5.52
C GLU A 472 -5.08 -31.29 4.26
N GLN A 473 -4.12 -31.11 3.35
CA GLN A 473 -4.36 -30.47 2.06
C GLN A 473 -5.41 -31.24 1.24
N ARG A 474 -5.36 -32.58 1.25
CA ARG A 474 -6.35 -33.45 0.57
C ARG A 474 -7.75 -33.35 1.17
N LYS A 475 -7.88 -33.15 2.50
CA LYS A 475 -9.17 -32.87 3.16
C LYS A 475 -9.74 -31.51 2.74
N GLN A 476 -8.90 -30.48 2.68
CA GLN A 476 -9.34 -29.09 2.48
C GLN A 476 -9.53 -28.71 1.01
N TYR A 477 -8.85 -29.37 0.07
CA TYR A 477 -8.89 -29.13 -1.39
C TYR A 477 -10.30 -28.98 -1.99
N GLY A 478 -11.27 -29.79 -1.56
CA GLY A 478 -12.65 -29.74 -2.04
C GLY A 478 -13.49 -28.56 -1.53
N SER A 479 -12.98 -27.80 -0.56
CA SER A 479 -13.64 -26.67 0.09
C SER A 479 -12.96 -25.31 -0.19
N GLU A 480 -11.64 -25.32 -0.42
CA GLU A 480 -10.86 -24.12 -0.70
C GLU A 480 -11.12 -23.52 -2.09
N ILE A 481 -10.73 -22.25 -2.22
CA ILE A 481 -10.84 -21.45 -3.43
C ILE A 481 -9.42 -21.26 -4.00
N PRO A 482 -9.16 -21.67 -5.25
CA PRO A 482 -7.87 -21.41 -5.88
C PRO A 482 -7.55 -19.91 -5.94
N ASN A 483 -6.48 -19.48 -5.26
CA ASN A 483 -5.92 -18.14 -5.41
C ASN A 483 -4.67 -18.23 -6.30
N GLU A 484 -4.72 -17.56 -7.46
CA GLU A 484 -3.64 -17.57 -8.45
C GLU A 484 -2.32 -16.97 -7.92
N GLN A 485 -2.39 -15.98 -7.03
CA GLN A 485 -1.23 -15.28 -6.48
C GLN A 485 -0.58 -16.01 -5.29
N ASP A 486 -1.37 -16.71 -4.45
CA ASP A 486 -0.84 -17.56 -3.37
C ASP A 486 -0.17 -18.81 -3.93
N PHE A 487 -0.84 -19.52 -4.86
CA PHE A 487 -0.26 -20.71 -5.48
C PHE A 487 1.01 -20.39 -6.28
N PHE A 488 1.08 -19.20 -6.91
CA PHE A 488 2.32 -18.69 -7.48
C PHE A 488 3.40 -18.41 -6.42
N GLY A 489 3.06 -17.77 -5.30
CA GLY A 489 4.00 -17.51 -4.20
C GLY A 489 4.56 -18.80 -3.59
N ARG A 490 3.72 -19.83 -3.41
CA ARG A 490 4.15 -21.18 -3.01
C ARG A 490 5.15 -21.76 -3.99
N ILE A 491 4.80 -21.85 -5.28
CA ILE A 491 5.69 -22.38 -6.33
C ILE A 491 7.01 -21.60 -6.41
N LYS A 492 6.97 -20.26 -6.35
CA LYS A 492 8.15 -19.38 -6.36
C LYS A 492 9.10 -19.71 -5.21
N ASN A 493 8.57 -19.90 -4.00
CA ASN A 493 9.38 -20.17 -2.81
C ASN A 493 9.93 -21.61 -2.80
N ILE A 494 9.14 -22.60 -3.24
CA ILE A 494 9.61 -23.97 -3.45
C ILE A 494 10.81 -23.98 -4.43
N PHE A 495 10.71 -23.33 -5.59
CA PHE A 495 11.84 -23.22 -6.52
C PHE A 495 13.04 -22.43 -5.97
N LYS A 496 12.80 -21.35 -5.20
CA LYS A 496 13.87 -20.59 -4.53
C LYS A 496 14.69 -21.48 -3.60
N ASP A 497 14.04 -22.12 -2.64
CA ASP A 497 14.72 -22.90 -1.60
C ASP A 497 15.46 -24.10 -2.22
N PHE A 498 14.86 -24.79 -3.19
CA PHE A 498 15.45 -25.99 -3.77
C PHE A 498 16.68 -25.73 -4.64
N LEU A 499 16.75 -24.55 -5.29
CA LEU A 499 17.90 -24.12 -6.07
C LEU A 499 18.98 -23.43 -5.21
N LYS A 500 18.58 -22.81 -4.09
CA LYS A 500 19.52 -22.29 -3.08
C LYS A 500 20.35 -23.43 -2.48
N GLU A 501 19.70 -24.55 -2.16
CA GLU A 501 20.34 -25.76 -1.61
C GLU A 501 20.83 -26.74 -2.71
N SER A 502 21.14 -26.27 -3.94
CA SER A 502 21.70 -27.08 -5.04
C SER A 502 23.07 -26.61 -5.55
N ASP A 503 23.78 -25.77 -4.79
CA ASP A 503 25.05 -25.13 -5.19
C ASP A 503 25.01 -24.41 -6.56
N THR A 504 23.80 -24.08 -7.08
CA THR A 504 23.62 -23.60 -8.45
C THR A 504 23.40 -22.09 -8.53
N ASN A 505 24.29 -21.40 -9.24
CA ASN A 505 24.23 -19.95 -9.43
C ASN A 505 23.11 -19.55 -10.40
N VAL A 506 21.91 -19.32 -9.87
CA VAL A 506 20.73 -18.87 -10.62
C VAL A 506 20.39 -17.39 -10.39
N ILE A 507 19.64 -16.81 -11.32
CA ILE A 507 19.00 -15.48 -11.22
C ILE A 507 17.49 -15.66 -11.44
N TYR A 508 16.70 -14.96 -10.61
CA TYR A 508 15.24 -14.92 -10.73
C TYR A 508 14.79 -13.62 -11.42
N ASP A 509 13.87 -13.74 -12.37
CA ASP A 509 13.37 -12.63 -13.20
C ASP A 509 11.87 -12.84 -13.53
N LYS A 510 11.21 -11.92 -14.24
CA LYS A 510 9.78 -11.96 -14.54
C LYS A 510 9.49 -11.64 -16.01
N ALA A 511 8.74 -12.52 -16.68
CA ALA A 511 8.32 -12.31 -18.06
C ALA A 511 7.32 -11.16 -18.18
N SER A 512 7.51 -10.31 -19.18
CA SER A 512 6.67 -9.14 -19.47
C SER A 512 6.33 -9.04 -20.96
N CYS A 513 5.10 -8.60 -21.28
CA CYS A 513 4.65 -8.41 -22.67
C CYS A 513 4.39 -6.92 -22.97
N GLY A 514 5.32 -6.04 -22.58
CA GLY A 514 5.20 -4.59 -22.75
C GLY A 514 4.03 -4.02 -21.95
N LYS A 515 2.96 -3.59 -22.63
CA LYS A 515 1.73 -3.07 -21.99
C LYS A 515 0.66 -4.14 -21.73
N TYR A 516 0.88 -5.40 -22.11
CA TYR A 516 -0.16 -6.43 -22.08
C TYR A 516 -0.07 -7.34 -20.86
N VAL A 517 -1.24 -7.63 -20.27
CA VAL A 517 -1.38 -8.37 -19.00
C VAL A 517 -0.79 -9.78 -19.07
N MET A 518 0.16 -10.06 -18.19
CA MET A 518 0.77 -11.36 -18.00
C MET A 518 0.09 -12.15 -16.85
N PRO A 519 0.22 -13.49 -16.84
CA PRO A 519 -0.05 -14.26 -15.64
C PRO A 519 1.08 -14.12 -14.60
N PRO A 520 0.82 -14.41 -13.31
CA PRO A 520 1.88 -14.61 -12.32
C PRO A 520 2.90 -15.64 -12.81
N ASN A 521 4.17 -15.25 -12.88
CA ASN A 521 5.23 -16.04 -13.49
C ASN A 521 6.60 -15.75 -12.89
N LEU A 522 7.48 -16.75 -12.98
CA LEU A 522 8.87 -16.73 -12.54
C LEU A 522 9.75 -17.21 -13.69
N ILE A 523 10.74 -16.43 -14.07
CA ILE A 523 11.86 -16.91 -14.89
C ILE A 523 13.01 -17.30 -13.96
N ILE A 524 13.57 -18.48 -14.19
CA ILE A 524 14.80 -18.98 -13.59
C ILE A 524 15.86 -18.98 -14.70
N LYS A 525 17.01 -18.33 -14.48
CA LYS A 525 18.12 -18.20 -15.45
C LYS A 525 19.42 -18.69 -14.81
N HIS A 526 20.31 -19.31 -15.58
CA HIS A 526 21.68 -19.52 -15.10
C HIS A 526 22.46 -18.19 -15.08
N GLN A 527 23.50 -18.10 -14.23
CA GLN A 527 24.45 -16.99 -14.31
C GLN A 527 25.46 -17.15 -15.47
N GLU A 528 25.84 -18.40 -15.80
CA GLU A 528 26.93 -18.67 -16.77
C GLU A 528 26.45 -19.26 -18.10
N ASN A 529 25.24 -19.83 -18.14
CA ASN A 529 24.63 -20.41 -19.34
C ASN A 529 23.48 -19.51 -19.83
N LYS A 530 23.13 -19.57 -21.12
CA LYS A 530 21.98 -18.84 -21.67
C LYS A 530 20.63 -19.51 -21.38
N GLU A 531 20.67 -20.68 -20.76
CA GLU A 531 19.51 -21.48 -20.36
C GLU A 531 18.59 -20.74 -19.38
N SER A 532 17.30 -20.82 -19.65
CA SER A 532 16.27 -20.12 -18.89
C SER A 532 14.88 -20.75 -19.04
N LEU A 533 14.24 -21.02 -17.90
CA LEU A 533 12.89 -21.58 -17.79
C LEU A 533 11.93 -20.55 -17.21
N CYS A 534 10.79 -20.35 -17.86
CA CYS A 534 9.65 -19.61 -17.30
C CYS A 534 8.58 -20.59 -16.77
N VAL A 535 8.14 -20.40 -15.53
CA VAL A 535 7.02 -21.11 -14.91
C VAL A 535 5.90 -20.11 -14.64
N ALA A 536 4.72 -20.34 -15.20
CA ALA A 536 3.58 -19.43 -15.12
C ALA A 536 2.30 -20.12 -14.60
N VAL A 537 1.62 -19.48 -13.65
CA VAL A 537 0.36 -19.96 -13.05
C VAL A 537 -0.80 -19.25 -13.74
N ILE A 538 -1.78 -20.00 -14.28
CA ILE A 538 -2.95 -19.40 -14.93
C ILE A 538 -4.24 -20.11 -14.51
N ASN A 539 -4.89 -19.60 -13.46
CA ASN A 539 -6.18 -20.09 -12.95
C ASN A 539 -7.37 -19.24 -13.43
N SER A 540 -7.12 -18.03 -13.96
CA SER A 540 -8.16 -17.17 -14.54
C SER A 540 -9.01 -17.84 -15.64
N VAL A 541 -10.17 -17.26 -15.96
CA VAL A 541 -11.19 -17.85 -16.85
C VAL A 541 -11.49 -16.95 -18.07
N GLY A 542 -12.20 -17.53 -19.06
CA GLY A 542 -12.76 -16.80 -20.20
C GLY A 542 -11.74 -15.91 -20.94
N ASN A 543 -12.11 -14.64 -21.12
CA ASN A 543 -11.29 -13.65 -21.83
C ASN A 543 -9.95 -13.36 -21.15
N ALA A 544 -9.89 -13.39 -19.81
CA ALA A 544 -8.67 -13.13 -19.05
C ALA A 544 -7.63 -14.25 -19.29
N PHE A 545 -8.05 -15.52 -19.28
CA PHE A 545 -7.21 -16.64 -19.67
C PHE A 545 -6.72 -16.48 -21.12
N ALA A 546 -7.65 -16.28 -22.05
CA ALA A 546 -7.39 -16.18 -23.49
C ALA A 546 -6.48 -15.01 -23.88
N ALA A 547 -6.39 -13.96 -23.05
CA ALA A 547 -5.44 -12.87 -23.20
C ALA A 547 -4.06 -13.26 -22.64
N ARG A 548 -3.99 -13.68 -21.36
CA ARG A 548 -2.73 -14.01 -20.68
C ARG A 548 -1.93 -15.09 -21.38
N ILE A 549 -2.55 -16.20 -21.79
CA ILE A 549 -1.83 -17.27 -22.50
C ILE A 549 -1.31 -16.79 -23.87
N ARG A 550 -2.06 -15.94 -24.58
CA ARG A 550 -1.66 -15.37 -25.87
C ARG A 550 -0.45 -14.45 -25.73
N ASN A 551 -0.38 -13.67 -24.64
CA ASN A 551 0.72 -12.77 -24.34
C ASN A 551 1.98 -13.57 -23.95
N LEU A 552 1.83 -14.56 -23.06
CA LEU A 552 2.90 -15.47 -22.65
C LEU A 552 3.48 -16.26 -23.84
N ARG A 553 2.61 -16.82 -24.69
CA ARG A 553 2.95 -17.50 -25.96
C ARG A 553 3.69 -16.57 -26.94
N LYS A 554 3.36 -15.28 -26.99
CA LYS A 554 4.06 -14.29 -27.82
C LYS A 554 5.50 -14.08 -27.34
N VAL A 555 5.72 -13.95 -26.03
CA VAL A 555 7.06 -13.81 -25.45
C VAL A 555 7.88 -15.11 -25.67
N ALA A 556 7.25 -16.27 -25.43
CA ALA A 556 7.89 -17.57 -25.62
C ALA A 556 8.36 -17.83 -27.06
N LYS A 557 7.56 -17.42 -28.06
CA LYS A 557 7.91 -17.59 -29.48
C LYS A 557 9.10 -16.75 -29.96
N ASN A 558 9.35 -15.61 -29.33
CA ASN A 558 10.55 -14.84 -29.64
C ASN A 558 11.82 -15.46 -29.01
N ARG A 559 11.69 -16.14 -27.86
CA ARG A 559 12.80 -16.61 -27.00
C ARG A 559 13.71 -15.49 -26.44
N ASP A 560 13.26 -14.23 -26.49
CA ASP A 560 14.02 -13.05 -26.00
C ASP A 560 14.27 -13.07 -24.48
N GLN A 561 13.30 -13.56 -23.68
CA GLN A 561 13.30 -13.43 -22.22
C GLN A 561 13.58 -14.76 -21.49
N PHE A 562 13.18 -15.87 -22.10
CA PHE A 562 13.36 -17.24 -21.61
C PHE A 562 13.35 -18.23 -22.78
N ASN A 563 13.96 -19.41 -22.64
CA ASN A 563 13.99 -20.43 -23.70
C ASN A 563 12.84 -21.43 -23.59
N HIS A 564 12.48 -21.82 -22.36
CA HIS A 564 11.49 -22.86 -22.06
C HIS A 564 10.31 -22.30 -21.25
N LEU A 565 9.14 -22.92 -21.39
CA LEU A 565 7.90 -22.48 -20.73
C LEU A 565 7.13 -23.65 -20.12
N ILE A 566 6.72 -23.51 -18.87
CA ILE A 566 5.71 -24.35 -18.22
C ILE A 566 4.53 -23.48 -17.82
N VAL A 567 3.32 -23.91 -18.22
CA VAL A 567 2.05 -23.32 -17.80
C VAL A 567 1.35 -24.30 -16.86
N ILE A 568 1.13 -23.92 -15.61
CA ILE A 568 0.41 -24.74 -14.62
C ILE A 568 -0.98 -24.15 -14.30
N ARG A 569 -2.00 -25.01 -14.19
CA ARG A 569 -3.38 -24.65 -13.91
C ARG A 569 -4.06 -25.64 -12.96
N ASP A 570 -4.67 -25.13 -11.90
CA ASP A 570 -5.46 -25.89 -10.93
C ASP A 570 -6.71 -26.51 -11.60
N ARG A 571 -6.94 -27.80 -11.41
CA ARG A 571 -8.07 -28.54 -12.00
C ARG A 571 -9.45 -28.04 -11.58
N ARG A 572 -9.57 -27.36 -10.43
CA ARG A 572 -10.82 -26.73 -9.95
C ARG A 572 -11.27 -25.56 -10.82
N SER A 573 -10.41 -25.03 -11.68
CA SER A 573 -10.70 -23.95 -12.62
C SER A 573 -11.67 -24.39 -13.73
N LYS A 574 -12.52 -23.48 -14.26
CA LYS A 574 -13.42 -23.79 -15.39
C LYS A 574 -12.64 -24.30 -16.62
N GLN A 575 -13.31 -25.16 -17.40
CA GLN A 575 -12.81 -25.73 -18.65
C GLN A 575 -12.36 -24.66 -19.65
N ILE A 576 -11.35 -25.00 -20.45
CA ILE A 576 -10.74 -24.11 -21.43
C ILE A 576 -11.53 -24.16 -22.73
N GLY A 577 -11.95 -22.99 -23.25
CA GLY A 577 -12.65 -22.90 -24.53
C GLY A 577 -11.71 -23.15 -25.73
N ALA A 578 -12.23 -23.69 -26.83
CA ALA A 578 -11.43 -24.21 -27.96
C ALA A 578 -10.29 -23.28 -28.45
N LYS A 579 -10.55 -21.97 -28.64
CA LYS A 579 -9.53 -20.99 -29.07
C LYS A 579 -8.41 -20.75 -28.05
N SER A 580 -8.65 -21.07 -26.78
CA SER A 580 -7.64 -21.04 -25.72
C SER A 580 -6.89 -22.36 -25.59
N GLN A 581 -7.49 -23.48 -26.04
CA GLN A 581 -6.79 -24.75 -26.20
C GLN A 581 -5.77 -24.65 -27.33
N GLU A 582 -6.16 -24.08 -28.49
CA GLU A 582 -5.27 -23.73 -29.62
C GLU A 582 -4.00 -22.96 -29.17
N TYR A 583 -4.11 -22.11 -28.14
CA TYR A 583 -2.97 -21.36 -27.58
C TYR A 583 -2.08 -22.18 -26.62
N LEU A 584 -2.58 -23.27 -26.03
CA LEU A 584 -1.80 -24.23 -25.24
C LEU A 584 -1.15 -25.28 -26.13
N ASP A 585 -1.87 -25.78 -27.12
CA ASP A 585 -1.37 -26.74 -28.12
C ASP A 585 -0.13 -26.13 -28.81
N ASP A 586 -0.22 -24.88 -29.26
CA ASP A 586 0.89 -24.11 -29.84
C ASP A 586 2.04 -23.83 -28.84
N VAL A 587 1.79 -23.79 -27.52
CA VAL A 587 2.88 -23.72 -26.52
C VAL A 587 3.61 -25.07 -26.42
N GLN A 588 2.89 -26.18 -26.48
CA GLN A 588 3.46 -27.53 -26.43
C GLN A 588 4.23 -27.88 -27.73
N GLU A 589 3.70 -27.51 -28.91
CA GLU A 589 4.38 -27.67 -30.20
C GLU A 589 5.72 -26.92 -30.28
N ASN A 590 5.83 -25.76 -29.61
CA ASN A 590 7.07 -24.97 -29.57
C ASN A 590 8.06 -25.41 -28.47
N GLY A 591 7.82 -26.56 -27.82
CA GLY A 591 8.70 -27.17 -26.82
C GLY A 591 8.44 -26.75 -25.38
N GLY A 592 7.32 -26.08 -25.09
CA GLY A 592 6.85 -25.86 -23.71
C GLY A 592 6.09 -27.07 -23.15
N ALA A 593 5.56 -26.92 -21.93
CA ALA A 593 4.65 -27.90 -21.32
C ALA A 593 3.44 -27.21 -20.69
N TYR A 594 2.30 -27.91 -20.71
CA TYR A 594 1.10 -27.55 -19.96
C TYR A 594 0.84 -28.61 -18.89
N VAL A 595 0.74 -28.18 -17.63
CA VAL A 595 0.48 -29.02 -16.46
C VAL A 595 -0.91 -28.70 -15.94
N GLN A 596 -1.86 -29.57 -16.23
CA GLN A 596 -3.15 -29.58 -15.55
C GLN A 596 -2.95 -30.22 -14.17
N ALA A 597 -2.80 -29.40 -13.14
CA ALA A 597 -2.53 -29.86 -11.79
C ALA A 597 -3.81 -30.48 -11.18
N GLU A 598 -3.84 -31.81 -11.19
CA GLU A 598 -4.82 -32.64 -10.50
C GLU A 598 -4.60 -32.62 -8.97
N ILE A 599 -5.51 -33.22 -8.21
CA ILE A 599 -5.50 -33.14 -6.73
C ILE A 599 -4.14 -33.53 -6.12
N ASP A 600 -3.53 -34.63 -6.56
CA ASP A 600 -2.26 -35.13 -6.00
C ASP A 600 -1.08 -34.16 -6.23
N GLU A 601 -1.10 -33.42 -7.36
CA GLU A 601 -0.08 -32.41 -7.68
C GLU A 601 -0.23 -31.20 -6.74
N ILE A 602 -1.47 -30.71 -6.57
CA ILE A 602 -1.77 -29.55 -5.70
C ILE A 602 -1.49 -29.90 -4.23
N THR A 603 -1.93 -31.06 -3.75
CA THR A 603 -1.75 -31.44 -2.34
C THR A 603 -0.29 -31.69 -2.00
N LEU A 604 0.51 -32.28 -2.90
CA LEU A 604 1.94 -32.49 -2.66
C LEU A 604 2.73 -31.18 -2.73
N LEU A 605 2.46 -30.29 -3.70
CA LEU A 605 3.09 -28.96 -3.76
C LEU A 605 2.78 -28.13 -2.50
N ASN A 606 1.52 -28.12 -2.05
CA ASN A 606 1.15 -27.42 -0.83
C ASN A 606 1.77 -28.07 0.42
N ALA A 607 1.80 -29.39 0.52
CA ALA A 607 2.40 -30.11 1.66
C ALA A 607 3.91 -29.88 1.76
N ILE A 608 4.62 -29.81 0.63
CA ILE A 608 6.03 -29.43 0.57
C ILE A 608 6.22 -28.00 1.09
N TYR A 609 5.42 -27.03 0.63
CA TYR A 609 5.49 -25.66 1.13
C TYR A 609 5.17 -25.56 2.63
N ASP A 610 4.11 -26.22 3.10
CA ASP A 610 3.71 -26.22 4.51
C ASP A 610 4.76 -26.95 5.41
N THR A 611 5.55 -27.88 4.85
CA THR A 611 6.71 -28.48 5.54
C THR A 611 7.89 -27.49 5.63
N ILE A 612 8.17 -26.71 4.57
CA ILE A 612 9.16 -25.62 4.62
C ILE A 612 8.76 -24.56 5.66
N VAL A 613 7.46 -24.23 5.74
CA VAL A 613 6.89 -23.35 6.77
C VAL A 613 7.19 -23.89 8.17
N ALA A 614 6.93 -25.18 8.43
CA ALA A 614 7.21 -25.83 9.70
C ALA A 614 8.73 -25.88 10.05
N ILE A 615 9.61 -25.94 9.06
CA ILE A 615 11.06 -25.86 9.26
C ILE A 615 11.47 -24.44 9.71
N GLU A 616 10.95 -23.40 9.06
CA GLU A 616 11.25 -22.00 9.39
C GLU A 616 10.66 -21.55 10.74
N GLU A 617 9.60 -22.21 11.20
CA GLU A 617 9.00 -22.05 12.54
C GLU A 617 9.73 -22.82 13.64
N HIS A 618 10.81 -23.55 13.31
CA HIS A 618 11.52 -24.45 14.23
C HIS A 618 10.57 -25.50 14.86
N ASP A 619 9.61 -25.95 14.04
CA ASP A 619 8.49 -26.80 14.42
C ASP A 619 8.75 -28.30 14.10
N LEU A 620 9.77 -28.59 13.28
CA LEU A 620 10.20 -29.93 12.88
C LEU A 620 11.56 -30.28 13.51
N SER A 621 11.59 -31.23 14.45
CA SER A 621 12.80 -31.58 15.21
C SER A 621 12.79 -33.03 15.71
N ILE A 622 13.98 -33.53 16.09
CA ILE A 622 14.23 -34.86 16.66
C ILE A 622 15.01 -34.69 17.95
N GLY A 623 14.32 -34.80 19.10
CA GLY A 623 14.90 -34.63 20.43
C GLY A 623 15.36 -33.18 20.68
N SER A 624 16.60 -32.87 20.30
CA SER A 624 17.18 -31.52 20.35
C SER A 624 17.85 -31.10 19.04
N HIS A 625 17.66 -31.86 17.95
CA HIS A 625 18.13 -31.51 16.61
C HIS A 625 16.97 -30.92 15.81
N GLU A 626 17.09 -29.68 15.37
CA GLU A 626 16.12 -29.04 14.47
C GLU A 626 16.42 -29.43 13.02
N ILE A 627 15.41 -29.85 12.26
CA ILE A 627 15.58 -30.24 10.86
C ILE A 627 15.59 -28.98 10.00
N ASP A 628 16.67 -28.76 9.25
CA ASP A 628 16.83 -27.57 8.41
C ASP A 628 16.35 -27.77 6.95
N LYS A 629 16.34 -26.68 6.17
CA LYS A 629 15.92 -26.72 4.76
C LYS A 629 16.82 -27.61 3.91
N ARG A 630 18.12 -27.67 4.18
CA ARG A 630 19.08 -28.47 3.42
C ARG A 630 18.80 -29.96 3.61
N GLN A 631 18.62 -30.41 4.84
CA GLN A 631 18.23 -31.78 5.17
C GLN A 631 16.91 -32.17 4.50
N PHE A 632 15.94 -31.24 4.46
CA PHE A 632 14.68 -31.44 3.74
C PHE A 632 14.84 -31.56 2.21
N VAL A 633 15.70 -30.76 1.59
CA VAL A 633 15.96 -30.86 0.15
C VAL A 633 16.75 -32.12 -0.20
N GLU A 634 17.75 -32.49 0.61
CA GLU A 634 18.49 -33.76 0.49
C GLU A 634 17.55 -34.98 0.63
N TYR A 635 16.58 -34.93 1.55
CA TYR A 635 15.51 -35.93 1.66
C TYR A 635 14.68 -36.06 0.38
N LEU A 636 14.17 -34.93 -0.15
CA LEU A 636 13.30 -34.91 -1.33
C LEU A 636 14.01 -35.44 -2.60
N ARG A 637 15.32 -35.22 -2.71
CA ARG A 637 16.18 -35.81 -3.75
C ARG A 637 16.31 -37.32 -3.57
N SER A 638 16.81 -37.77 -2.41
CA SER A 638 17.07 -39.19 -2.13
C SER A 638 15.83 -40.07 -2.25
N ASN A 639 14.67 -39.57 -1.80
CA ASN A 639 13.39 -40.28 -1.86
C ASN A 639 12.63 -40.01 -3.17
N ASN A 640 13.28 -39.43 -4.18
CA ASN A 640 12.74 -39.20 -5.53
C ASN A 640 11.39 -38.45 -5.57
N VAL A 641 11.10 -37.61 -4.58
CA VAL A 641 9.78 -36.95 -4.43
C VAL A 641 9.51 -35.99 -5.59
N PHE A 642 10.57 -35.40 -6.15
CA PHE A 642 10.52 -34.62 -7.40
C PHE A 642 9.94 -35.38 -8.60
N SER A 643 10.18 -36.69 -8.69
CA SER A 643 9.66 -37.54 -9.77
C SER A 643 8.15 -37.81 -9.66
N ARG A 644 7.55 -37.61 -8.48
CA ARG A 644 6.08 -37.69 -8.30
C ARG A 644 5.39 -36.52 -8.99
N MET A 645 5.94 -35.31 -8.87
CA MET A 645 5.35 -34.09 -9.40
C MET A 645 5.49 -33.97 -10.93
N GLN A 646 4.43 -33.58 -11.62
CA GLN A 646 4.44 -33.26 -13.05
C GLN A 646 5.22 -31.98 -13.33
N LEU A 647 5.07 -30.95 -12.48
CA LEU A 647 5.77 -29.67 -12.58
C LEU A 647 7.29 -29.87 -12.61
N PHE A 648 7.83 -30.59 -11.63
CA PHE A 648 9.28 -30.82 -11.53
C PHE A 648 9.81 -31.78 -12.60
N ARG A 649 9.05 -32.82 -12.99
CA ARG A 649 9.42 -33.66 -14.15
C ARG A 649 9.48 -32.88 -15.46
N GLN A 650 8.54 -31.96 -15.71
CA GLN A 650 8.61 -31.11 -16.90
C GLN A 650 9.72 -30.06 -16.78
N ALA A 651 9.99 -29.53 -15.58
CA ALA A 651 11.08 -28.59 -15.36
C ALA A 651 12.45 -29.24 -15.61
N GLY A 652 12.73 -30.40 -15.02
CA GLY A 652 13.99 -31.13 -15.25
C GLY A 652 14.16 -31.69 -16.67
N ARG A 653 13.06 -31.93 -17.41
CA ARG A 653 13.10 -32.28 -18.84
C ARG A 653 13.38 -31.07 -19.74
N LEU A 654 13.06 -29.86 -19.28
CA LEU A 654 13.17 -28.61 -20.05
C LEU A 654 14.34 -27.72 -19.58
N SER A 655 15.04 -28.11 -18.52
CA SER A 655 16.14 -27.36 -17.93
C SER A 655 17.12 -28.31 -17.26
N GLU A 656 18.35 -28.35 -17.76
CA GLU A 656 19.45 -29.18 -17.25
C GLU A 656 19.78 -28.79 -15.81
N ILE A 657 19.77 -27.48 -15.52
CA ILE A 657 19.91 -26.90 -14.17
C ILE A 657 18.94 -27.54 -13.18
N ILE A 658 17.66 -27.63 -13.54
CA ILE A 658 16.64 -28.18 -12.65
C ILE A 658 16.74 -29.71 -12.62
N GLY A 659 17.10 -30.35 -13.73
CA GLY A 659 17.41 -31.78 -13.78
C GLY A 659 18.50 -32.17 -12.78
N HIS A 660 19.62 -31.45 -12.77
CA HIS A 660 20.72 -31.63 -11.80
C HIS A 660 20.32 -31.23 -10.37
N ALA A 661 19.44 -30.25 -10.18
CA ALA A 661 18.98 -29.86 -8.84
C ALA A 661 17.95 -30.86 -8.24
N THR A 662 17.21 -31.60 -9.07
CA THR A 662 16.21 -32.60 -8.62
C THR A 662 16.73 -34.03 -8.59
N ASN A 663 17.64 -34.40 -9.50
CA ASN A 663 18.27 -35.72 -9.54
C ASN A 663 19.57 -35.65 -8.70
N GLY A 664 19.66 -36.44 -7.62
CA GLY A 664 20.88 -36.48 -6.81
C GLY A 664 22.08 -37.03 -7.58
N ASN A 665 23.29 -36.81 -7.05
CA ASN A 665 24.54 -37.37 -7.60
C ASN A 665 24.53 -38.92 -7.52
N GLY A 666 24.03 -39.55 -8.58
CA GLY A 666 24.03 -41.01 -8.76
C GLY A 666 24.32 -41.36 -10.21
N ASP A 667 25.46 -42.03 -10.45
CA ASP A 667 25.82 -42.60 -11.74
C ASP A 667 24.93 -43.82 -12.07
N GLU A 668 23.78 -43.60 -12.71
CA GLU A 668 23.14 -44.64 -13.53
C GLU A 668 22.95 -44.16 -14.97
N LYS A 669 23.74 -44.76 -15.87
CA LYS A 669 23.59 -44.60 -17.32
C LYS A 669 22.38 -45.40 -17.79
N THR A 670 21.49 -44.78 -18.54
CA THR A 670 20.88 -45.46 -19.69
C THR A 670 21.86 -45.40 -20.85
N GLU A 671 22.09 -46.52 -21.52
CA GLU A 671 23.06 -46.70 -22.59
C GLU A 671 22.64 -45.97 -23.87
N ASP A 672 23.58 -45.32 -24.57
CA ASP A 672 23.99 -45.73 -25.92
C ASP A 672 25.19 -44.91 -26.47
N ASP A 673 25.88 -45.51 -27.45
CA ASP A 673 26.84 -44.99 -28.45
C ASP A 673 28.22 -44.33 -28.09
N GLU A 674 29.26 -45.12 -28.43
CA GLU A 674 30.49 -44.78 -29.18
C GLU A 674 31.61 -43.86 -28.60
N LEU A 675 32.54 -44.51 -27.88
CA LEU A 675 33.98 -44.63 -28.23
C LEU A 675 34.57 -43.57 -29.21
N SER A 676 35.59 -42.78 -28.86
CA SER A 676 36.98 -43.30 -28.79
C SER A 676 38.08 -42.24 -28.50
N HIS A 677 39.18 -42.72 -27.90
CA HIS A 677 40.60 -42.30 -28.05
C HIS A 677 41.18 -40.96 -27.50
N PHE A 678 42.20 -41.12 -26.62
CA PHE A 678 43.50 -40.38 -26.53
C PHE A 678 43.51 -38.88 -26.14
N GLU A 679 44.48 -38.34 -25.37
CA GLU A 679 45.47 -38.91 -24.43
C GLU A 679 46.12 -37.79 -23.56
N GLY A 680 46.63 -38.12 -22.37
CA GLY A 680 47.89 -37.54 -21.86
C GLY A 680 47.95 -36.17 -21.15
N SER A 681 48.14 -36.22 -19.82
CA SER A 681 48.91 -35.25 -19.00
C SER A 681 48.29 -33.86 -18.70
N HIS A 682 48.71 -33.08 -17.69
CA HIS A 682 49.83 -33.19 -16.72
C HIS A 682 49.40 -32.75 -15.31
N LEU A 683 50.10 -33.21 -14.25
CA LEU A 683 49.88 -32.75 -12.86
C LEU A 683 50.58 -31.42 -12.56
N SER A 684 49.97 -30.57 -11.73
CA SER A 684 50.68 -29.89 -10.63
C SER A 684 49.69 -29.38 -9.56
N ALA A 685 50.09 -29.47 -8.29
CA ALA A 685 49.31 -29.03 -7.12
C ALA A 685 50.21 -28.19 -6.17
N PRO A 686 49.77 -27.83 -4.95
CA PRO A 686 49.45 -26.45 -4.58
C PRO A 686 50.60 -25.69 -3.90
N LYS A 687 50.40 -24.39 -3.65
CA LYS A 687 51.20 -23.59 -2.69
C LYS A 687 50.32 -22.66 -1.85
N GLU A 688 50.83 -22.32 -0.67
CA GLU A 688 50.07 -21.87 0.50
C GLU A 688 49.94 -20.34 0.66
N LEU A 689 49.24 -19.93 1.73
CA LEU A 689 48.73 -18.58 2.00
C LEU A 689 49.69 -17.63 2.75
N ALA A 690 49.21 -16.38 2.85
CA ALA A 690 49.38 -15.40 3.95
C ALA A 690 50.59 -14.44 3.91
N PRO A 691 50.56 -13.28 4.62
CA PRO A 691 49.45 -12.69 5.40
C PRO A 691 49.10 -11.22 5.00
N ILE A 692 48.08 -10.66 5.67
CA ILE A 692 47.62 -9.26 5.56
C ILE A 692 48.47 -8.32 6.45
N PRO A 693 48.74 -7.07 6.02
CA PRO A 693 48.96 -5.92 6.90
C PRO A 693 47.86 -4.84 6.81
N SER A 694 47.65 -4.12 7.91
CA SER A 694 46.57 -3.14 8.12
C SER A 694 46.84 -1.73 7.56
N PRO A 695 45.81 -0.91 7.26
CA PRO A 695 45.97 0.51 6.91
C PRO A 695 46.30 1.37 8.14
N THR A 696 47.06 2.46 7.95
CA THR A 696 47.41 3.43 8.99
C THR A 696 46.98 4.86 8.64
N ASP A 697 46.23 5.46 9.56
CA ASP A 697 46.12 6.88 9.93
C ASP A 697 46.51 8.02 8.97
N ASN A 698 45.65 9.06 8.98
CA ASN A 698 46.12 10.44 9.18
C ASN A 698 45.07 11.30 9.93
N SER A 699 45.18 11.29 11.26
CA SER A 699 45.03 12.41 12.20
C SER A 699 45.04 13.85 11.61
N HIS A 700 44.41 14.90 12.17
CA HIS A 700 43.59 15.05 13.39
C HIS A 700 42.86 16.44 13.43
N PRO A 701 42.11 16.81 14.51
CA PRO A 701 41.09 17.89 14.50
C PRO A 701 41.59 19.14 15.27
N PRO A 702 40.84 19.83 16.18
CA PRO A 702 39.40 20.13 16.28
C PRO A 702 39.12 21.66 16.38
N ARG A 703 37.84 22.06 16.35
CA ARG A 703 37.45 23.35 16.95
C ARG A 703 35.99 23.42 17.43
N ALA A 704 35.76 23.02 18.67
CA ALA A 704 34.55 23.42 19.40
C ALA A 704 34.55 24.95 19.58
N LYS A 705 33.41 25.60 19.33
CA LYS A 705 33.12 26.97 19.78
C LYS A 705 31.94 26.92 20.74
N LYS A 706 32.09 27.64 21.85
CA LYS A 706 31.19 27.66 23.00
C LYS A 706 29.76 28.04 22.60
N GLU A 707 28.81 27.43 23.28
CA GLU A 707 27.45 27.96 23.40
C GLU A 707 27.53 29.43 23.87
N GLN A 708 26.77 30.30 23.21
CA GLN A 708 26.40 31.60 23.76
C GLN A 708 24.90 31.59 24.00
N THR A 709 24.51 31.44 25.25
CA THR A 709 23.12 31.53 25.70
C THR A 709 22.63 32.98 25.56
N HIS A 710 22.25 33.38 24.36
CA HIS A 710 21.48 34.60 24.15
C HIS A 710 20.15 34.44 24.91
N LYS A 711 19.95 35.26 25.94
CA LYS A 711 18.63 35.44 26.54
C LYS A 711 17.72 36.06 25.49
N SER A 712 16.77 35.28 24.98
CA SER A 712 15.80 35.77 24.01
C SER A 712 14.85 36.78 24.66
N SER A 713 14.85 38.01 24.12
CA SER A 713 13.59 38.75 24.00
C SER A 713 12.68 37.90 23.11
N GLY A 714 11.59 37.38 23.67
CA GLY A 714 10.82 36.29 23.06
C GLY A 714 10.28 36.63 21.67
N PHE A 715 10.56 35.75 20.69
CA PHE A 715 9.94 35.80 19.37
C PHE A 715 8.42 35.70 19.53
N PRO A 716 7.60 36.60 18.95
CA PRO A 716 6.24 36.86 19.44
C PRO A 716 5.18 35.81 19.05
N VAL A 717 5.56 34.74 18.35
CA VAL A 717 4.66 33.68 17.90
C VAL A 717 4.06 32.92 19.09
N LYS A 718 2.74 32.70 19.03
CA LYS A 718 1.98 31.92 20.02
C LYS A 718 1.29 30.69 19.43
N VAL A 719 1.26 30.57 18.11
CA VAL A 719 0.71 29.42 17.39
C VAL A 719 1.59 29.10 16.17
N VAL A 720 1.92 27.84 15.95
CA VAL A 720 2.74 27.37 14.83
C VAL A 720 1.96 26.42 13.92
N VAL A 721 2.25 26.48 12.62
CA VAL A 721 1.88 25.49 11.58
C VAL A 721 3.15 24.96 10.92
N GLY A 722 3.16 23.70 10.51
CA GLY A 722 4.35 22.99 10.00
C GLY A 722 5.25 22.41 11.10
N ASP A 723 4.91 22.67 12.37
CA ASP A 723 5.54 22.08 13.55
C ASP A 723 4.59 22.25 14.76
N SER A 724 4.75 21.40 15.77
CA SER A 724 4.15 21.60 17.10
C SER A 724 5.06 22.42 18.03
N ASN A 725 6.35 22.52 17.72
CA ASN A 725 7.34 23.21 18.56
C ASN A 725 7.42 24.73 18.27
N LEU A 726 7.10 25.54 19.29
CA LEU A 726 7.27 27.01 19.29
C LEU A 726 8.75 27.46 19.14
N ALA A 727 9.71 26.58 19.45
CA ALA A 727 11.15 26.82 19.29
C ALA A 727 11.71 26.24 17.97
N SER A 728 10.90 26.20 16.90
CA SER A 728 11.33 25.78 15.55
C SER A 728 12.56 26.57 15.06
N THR A 729 13.44 25.89 14.32
CA THR A 729 14.74 26.43 13.85
C THR A 729 14.63 27.32 12.61
N HIS A 730 13.49 27.31 11.93
CA HIS A 730 13.09 28.24 10.88
C HIS A 730 11.59 28.51 11.03
N LEU A 731 11.23 29.66 11.60
CA LEU A 731 9.87 30.06 11.93
C LEU A 731 9.61 31.51 11.50
N GLY A 732 8.69 31.73 10.54
CA GLY A 732 8.33 33.06 10.04
C GLY A 732 6.89 33.45 10.38
N ILE A 733 6.67 34.69 10.82
CA ILE A 733 5.33 35.22 11.17
C ILE A 733 4.48 35.36 9.91
N VAL A 734 3.25 34.82 9.91
CA VAL A 734 2.29 34.95 8.78
C VAL A 734 1.23 36.02 9.07
N GLY A 735 0.87 36.23 10.34
CA GLY A 735 -0.19 37.18 10.71
C GLY A 735 -0.72 36.97 12.11
N ARG A 736 -1.98 37.40 12.35
CA ARG A 736 -2.67 37.28 13.63
C ARG A 736 -4.02 36.57 13.46
N LEU A 737 -4.33 35.63 14.35
CA LEU A 737 -5.64 34.97 14.39
C LEU A 737 -6.70 35.96 14.90
N ARG A 738 -7.76 36.19 14.12
CA ARG A 738 -8.79 37.22 14.42
C ARG A 738 -9.64 36.90 15.64
N ASN A 739 -9.67 35.64 16.08
CA ASN A 739 -10.48 35.18 17.22
C ASN A 739 -9.89 35.58 18.58
N ASP A 740 -8.58 35.82 18.68
CA ASP A 740 -7.88 36.07 19.95
C ASP A 740 -6.60 36.95 19.84
N GLY A 741 -6.23 37.39 18.64
CA GLY A 741 -5.07 38.25 18.37
C GLY A 741 -3.70 37.56 18.44
N ARG A 742 -3.63 36.23 18.65
CA ARG A 742 -2.36 35.49 18.72
C ARG A 742 -1.61 35.55 17.39
N CYS A 743 -0.30 35.83 17.47
CA CYS A 743 0.61 35.76 16.32
C CYS A 743 0.77 34.31 15.86
N LEU A 744 0.52 34.09 14.58
CA LEU A 744 0.69 32.83 13.88
C LEU A 744 2.04 32.80 13.14
N GLY A 745 2.82 31.74 13.34
CA GLY A 745 4.03 31.45 12.57
C GLY A 745 3.89 30.21 11.70
N LEU A 746 4.58 30.20 10.56
CA LEU A 746 4.81 29.01 9.74
C LEU A 746 6.24 28.52 9.96
N SER A 747 6.37 27.26 10.35
CA SER A 747 7.64 26.53 10.41
C SER A 747 8.05 26.08 9.02
N LEU A 748 9.30 26.33 8.67
CA LEU A 748 9.95 25.85 7.45
C LEU A 748 11.13 24.90 7.77
N THR A 749 11.30 24.53 9.05
CA THR A 749 12.25 23.50 9.51
C THR A 749 11.94 22.14 8.89
N LYS A 750 10.65 21.81 8.72
CA LYS A 750 10.17 20.59 8.05
C LYS A 750 9.64 20.96 6.66
N PRO A 751 9.88 20.12 5.63
CA PRO A 751 9.22 20.20 4.33
C PRO A 751 7.72 20.52 4.41
N GLN A 752 7.30 21.69 3.90
CA GLN A 752 5.90 22.13 3.88
C GLN A 752 5.23 21.87 2.53
N CYS A 753 3.97 21.44 2.55
CA CYS A 753 3.09 21.39 1.37
C CYS A 753 1.85 22.26 1.63
N ALA A 754 1.72 23.37 0.91
CA ALA A 754 0.67 24.36 1.16
C ALA A 754 -0.01 24.89 -0.11
N VAL A 755 -1.20 25.47 0.06
CA VAL A 755 -1.99 26.08 -1.01
C VAL A 755 -2.55 27.44 -0.61
N VAL A 756 -2.54 28.39 -1.56
CA VAL A 756 -3.13 29.73 -1.42
C VAL A 756 -4.21 29.90 -2.48
N LEU A 757 -5.48 29.94 -2.04
CA LEU A 757 -6.66 29.99 -2.88
C LEU A 757 -7.35 31.35 -2.75
N GLY A 758 -7.68 32.00 -3.86
CA GLY A 758 -8.44 33.25 -3.83
C GLY A 758 -8.59 33.93 -5.19
N TYR A 759 -9.73 34.59 -5.44
CA TYR A 759 -10.00 35.33 -6.68
C TYR A 759 -9.03 36.53 -6.89
N MET A 760 -8.96 37.07 -8.11
CA MET A 760 -8.12 38.24 -8.43
C MET A 760 -8.43 39.43 -7.51
N GLY A 761 -7.42 39.97 -6.83
CA GLY A 761 -7.56 41.09 -5.86
C GLY A 761 -7.93 40.68 -4.44
N SER A 762 -8.15 39.39 -4.16
CA SER A 762 -8.52 38.87 -2.83
C SER A 762 -7.43 38.98 -1.75
N GLY A 763 -6.17 39.14 -2.13
CA GLY A 763 -5.00 39.01 -1.25
C GLY A 763 -4.10 37.80 -1.53
N LYS A 764 -4.50 36.86 -2.43
CA LYS A 764 -3.69 35.67 -2.81
C LYS A 764 -2.20 35.99 -3.03
N SER A 765 -1.88 36.87 -3.99
CA SER A 765 -0.49 37.19 -4.37
C SER A 765 0.25 37.99 -3.30
N TYR A 766 -0.48 38.69 -2.42
CA TYR A 766 0.09 39.39 -1.28
C TYR A 766 0.55 38.41 -0.20
N ALA A 767 -0.31 37.45 0.18
CA ALA A 767 0.01 36.39 1.13
C ALA A 767 1.07 35.41 0.59
N LEU A 768 1.05 35.10 -0.70
CA LEU A 768 2.14 34.37 -1.35
C LEU A 768 3.49 35.10 -1.17
N GLY A 769 3.47 36.43 -1.24
CA GLY A 769 4.62 37.28 -0.89
C GLY A 769 5.09 37.12 0.55
N VAL A 770 4.17 37.13 1.52
CA VAL A 770 4.48 36.88 2.95
C VAL A 770 5.11 35.51 3.17
N LEU A 771 4.66 34.47 2.45
CA LEU A 771 5.25 33.12 2.54
C LEU A 771 6.65 33.05 1.93
N ILE A 772 6.90 33.73 0.80
CA ILE A 772 8.24 33.85 0.18
C ILE A 772 9.18 34.66 1.08
N GLU A 773 8.71 35.77 1.67
CA GLU A 773 9.47 36.55 2.65
C GLU A 773 9.87 35.70 3.87
N ASN A 774 8.96 34.88 4.39
CA ASN A 774 9.24 34.01 5.53
C ASN A 774 10.31 32.93 5.26
N ALA A 775 10.51 32.56 3.99
CA ALA A 775 11.58 31.64 3.58
C ALA A 775 12.95 32.34 3.39
N LEU A 776 12.95 33.63 3.01
CA LEU A 776 14.15 34.31 2.49
C LEU A 776 14.68 35.47 3.35
N LEU A 777 13.83 36.22 4.06
CA LEU A 777 14.25 37.42 4.80
C LEU A 777 14.98 37.07 6.11
N SER A 778 16.13 37.69 6.33
CA SER A 778 16.97 37.49 7.52
C SER A 778 16.64 38.48 8.65
N THR A 779 15.35 38.73 8.88
CA THR A 779 14.84 39.76 9.81
C THR A 779 14.46 39.11 11.15
N PRO A 780 15.27 39.19 12.24
CA PRO A 780 15.12 38.31 13.41
C PRO A 780 13.83 38.49 14.23
N THR A 781 13.13 39.60 14.05
CA THR A 781 11.80 39.89 14.65
C THR A 781 10.63 39.34 13.81
N LEU A 782 10.87 39.04 12.53
CA LEU A 782 9.89 38.51 11.57
C LEU A 782 10.05 37.01 11.33
N VAL A 783 11.31 36.57 11.25
CA VAL A 783 11.74 35.21 10.90
C VAL A 783 12.89 34.81 11.82
N GLN A 784 12.63 33.86 12.71
CA GLN A 784 13.66 33.17 13.48
C GLN A 784 14.25 32.07 12.60
N GLN A 785 15.46 32.23 12.08
CA GLN A 785 16.11 31.20 11.28
C GLN A 785 17.64 31.15 11.44
N SER A 786 18.22 29.96 11.23
CA SER A 786 19.67 29.74 11.25
C SER A 786 20.36 29.95 9.89
N ARG A 787 19.65 29.70 8.77
CA ARG A 787 20.10 29.97 7.40
C ARG A 787 18.88 30.14 6.47
N PRO A 788 18.80 31.22 5.67
CA PRO A 788 17.79 31.38 4.63
C PRO A 788 17.68 30.19 3.68
N MET A 789 16.45 29.89 3.26
CA MET A 789 16.16 29.00 2.14
C MET A 789 16.58 29.66 0.81
N THR A 790 16.43 28.92 -0.28
CA THR A 790 16.35 29.48 -1.64
C THR A 790 14.95 29.21 -2.18
N ALA A 791 14.37 30.15 -2.95
CA ALA A 791 13.05 29.99 -3.55
C ALA A 791 13.13 29.92 -5.08
N VAL A 792 12.24 29.13 -5.66
CA VAL A 792 12.05 28.94 -7.10
C VAL A 792 10.57 29.19 -7.39
N ALA A 793 10.26 30.18 -8.22
CA ALA A 793 8.88 30.60 -8.49
C ALA A 793 8.54 30.53 -9.98
N PHE A 794 7.58 29.70 -10.36
CA PHE A 794 7.10 29.59 -11.73
C PHE A 794 6.02 30.65 -12.00
N ASN A 795 6.35 31.60 -12.88
CA ASN A 795 5.45 32.67 -13.32
C ASN A 795 4.94 32.36 -14.74
N PHE A 796 3.89 31.54 -14.83
CA PHE A 796 3.15 31.32 -16.08
C PHE A 796 1.86 32.14 -16.08
N ARG A 797 1.48 32.67 -17.26
CA ARG A 797 0.21 33.35 -17.56
C ARG A 797 -0.13 33.14 -19.03
N ARG A 798 -1.41 32.87 -19.34
CA ARG A 798 -1.94 32.79 -20.71
C ARG A 798 -1.96 34.12 -21.45
N ASN A 799 -2.07 35.24 -20.73
CA ASN A 799 -1.79 36.56 -21.28
C ASN A 799 -0.29 36.86 -21.07
N PRO A 800 0.54 36.89 -22.14
CA PRO A 800 1.96 37.16 -21.98
C PRO A 800 2.23 38.59 -21.50
N GLU A 801 1.37 39.54 -21.81
CA GLU A 801 1.57 40.96 -21.46
C GLU A 801 1.03 41.31 -20.06
N ALA A 802 0.70 40.29 -19.24
CA ALA A 802 0.45 40.46 -17.82
C ALA A 802 1.71 40.95 -17.08
N ARG A 803 1.55 41.93 -16.18
CA ARG A 803 2.64 42.61 -15.45
C ARG A 803 3.55 41.65 -14.68
N PHE A 804 4.85 41.93 -14.67
CA PHE A 804 5.82 41.22 -13.84
C PHE A 804 5.76 41.70 -12.36
N GLU A 805 4.87 41.11 -11.56
CA GLU A 805 4.71 41.48 -10.14
C GLU A 805 5.93 41.18 -9.26
N TYR A 806 6.79 40.23 -9.68
CA TYR A 806 7.91 39.73 -8.87
C TYR A 806 9.07 40.75 -8.71
N ALA A 807 9.17 41.78 -9.55
CA ALA A 807 10.18 42.83 -9.37
C ALA A 807 10.09 43.56 -8.02
N GLY A 808 8.88 43.62 -7.41
CA GLY A 808 8.67 44.23 -6.10
C GLY A 808 9.47 43.60 -4.95
N PHE A 809 9.86 42.32 -5.06
CA PHE A 809 10.71 41.68 -4.05
C PHE A 809 12.12 42.31 -3.95
N GLY A 810 12.61 42.97 -5.01
CA GLY A 810 13.89 43.68 -5.01
C GLY A 810 13.87 45.05 -4.31
N GLN A 811 12.71 45.49 -3.81
CA GLN A 811 12.51 46.81 -3.19
C GLN A 811 11.84 46.68 -1.81
N PRO A 812 12.21 47.51 -0.82
CA PRO A 812 11.45 47.63 0.43
C PRO A 812 10.04 48.16 0.17
N ASN A 813 9.07 47.79 1.00
CA ASN A 813 7.71 48.31 0.91
C ASN A 813 7.66 49.83 1.20
N THR A 814 6.93 50.56 0.37
CA THR A 814 6.78 52.03 0.44
C THR A 814 5.35 52.48 0.74
N GLU A 815 4.37 51.56 0.82
CA GLU A 815 2.97 51.89 1.10
C GLU A 815 2.78 52.36 2.55
N ALA A 816 2.61 53.67 2.75
CA ALA A 816 2.73 54.32 4.06
C ALA A 816 1.89 53.68 5.20
N ASN A 817 0.68 53.19 4.90
CA ASN A 817 -0.17 52.50 5.87
C ASN A 817 0.40 51.13 6.27
N GLU A 818 0.99 50.39 5.33
CA GLU A 818 1.60 49.08 5.55
C GLU A 818 2.92 49.22 6.32
N VAL A 819 3.75 50.21 5.94
CA VAL A 819 4.96 50.59 6.66
C VAL A 819 4.64 50.99 8.11
N GLN A 820 3.60 51.81 8.32
CA GLN A 820 3.17 52.18 9.67
C GLN A 820 2.71 50.97 10.49
N LYS A 821 1.98 50.01 9.89
CA LYS A 821 1.62 48.74 10.56
C LYS A 821 2.85 47.89 10.90
N LEU A 822 3.84 47.74 10.00
CA LEU A 822 5.06 46.98 10.28
C LEU A 822 5.84 47.55 11.48
N ILE A 823 6.04 48.87 11.50
CA ILE A 823 6.78 49.54 12.57
C ILE A 823 6.02 49.47 13.90
N SER A 824 4.69 49.67 13.89
CA SER A 824 3.89 49.74 15.12
C SER A 824 3.39 48.41 15.69
N GLU A 825 3.03 47.43 14.84
CA GLU A 825 2.52 46.13 15.29
C GLU A 825 3.58 45.02 15.34
N TYR A 826 4.68 45.15 14.57
CA TYR A 826 5.71 44.12 14.41
C TYR A 826 7.15 44.61 14.70
N ALA A 827 7.35 45.91 14.97
CA ALA A 827 8.63 46.54 15.28
C ALA A 827 9.71 46.31 14.20
N ILE A 828 9.33 46.46 12.93
CA ILE A 828 10.15 46.18 11.75
C ILE A 828 10.06 47.32 10.74
N ASP A 829 11.22 47.75 10.23
CA ASP A 829 11.33 48.59 9.05
C ASP A 829 11.22 47.73 7.75
N PRO A 830 10.67 48.26 6.65
CA PRO A 830 10.62 47.56 5.36
C PRO A 830 12.00 47.17 4.83
N ASP A 831 12.09 46.03 4.14
CA ASP A 831 13.35 45.47 3.62
C ASP A 831 13.11 44.69 2.31
N LYS A 832 14.17 44.44 1.55
CA LYS A 832 14.15 43.77 0.25
C LYS A 832 14.76 42.37 0.30
N ILE A 833 14.44 41.53 -0.68
CA ILE A 833 15.17 40.28 -0.91
C ILE A 833 16.52 40.61 -1.56
N GLY A 834 17.62 40.09 -0.98
CA GLY A 834 18.98 40.46 -1.36
C GLY A 834 19.40 40.00 -2.76
N THR A 835 18.82 38.91 -3.28
CA THR A 835 19.10 38.37 -4.62
C THR A 835 17.81 37.90 -5.26
N VAL A 836 17.46 38.50 -6.41
CA VAL A 836 16.25 38.18 -7.18
C VAL A 836 16.68 37.93 -8.62
N ASN A 837 16.74 36.66 -9.02
CA ASN A 837 17.18 36.20 -10.33
C ASN A 837 15.97 35.93 -11.22
N VAL A 838 16.04 36.31 -12.50
CA VAL A 838 14.98 36.02 -13.48
C VAL A 838 15.49 35.06 -14.55
N PHE A 839 14.79 33.94 -14.72
CA PHE A 839 15.05 32.93 -15.75
C PHE A 839 13.92 32.96 -16.77
N GLY A 840 14.24 32.98 -18.07
CA GLY A 840 13.22 32.98 -19.12
C GLY A 840 13.72 32.47 -20.47
N TYR A 841 12.85 32.47 -21.47
CA TYR A 841 13.27 32.26 -22.86
C TYR A 841 14.02 33.50 -23.37
N GLU A 842 15.24 33.35 -23.89
CA GLU A 842 16.16 34.45 -24.18
C GLU A 842 15.54 35.59 -25.05
N PRO A 843 14.85 35.31 -26.18
CA PRO A 843 14.12 36.34 -26.92
C PRO A 843 13.07 37.11 -26.13
N GLU A 844 12.36 36.46 -25.18
CA GLU A 844 11.39 37.14 -24.31
C GLU A 844 12.10 37.95 -23.20
N LEU A 845 13.25 37.48 -22.69
CA LEU A 845 14.07 38.26 -21.76
C LEU A 845 14.55 39.57 -22.39
N LEU A 846 15.01 39.50 -23.65
CA LEU A 846 15.43 40.68 -24.42
C LEU A 846 14.24 41.58 -24.78
N ARG A 847 13.10 41.03 -25.22
CA ARG A 847 11.88 41.80 -25.52
C ARG A 847 11.37 42.57 -24.30
N ARG A 848 11.49 41.99 -23.11
CA ARG A 848 10.94 42.51 -21.86
C ARG A 848 12.00 43.10 -20.92
N ALA A 849 13.16 43.54 -21.42
CA ALA A 849 14.27 44.00 -20.58
C ALA A 849 13.87 45.08 -19.53
N GLY A 850 12.83 45.89 -19.82
CA GLY A 850 12.26 46.86 -18.87
C GLY A 850 11.42 46.26 -17.73
N ASP A 851 10.82 45.07 -17.88
CA ASP A 851 10.16 44.36 -16.76
C ASP A 851 11.16 43.94 -15.68
N TYR A 852 12.44 43.82 -16.05
CA TYR A 852 13.52 43.27 -15.22
C TYR A 852 14.61 44.31 -14.90
N GLU A 853 14.32 45.61 -15.01
CA GLU A 853 15.32 46.66 -14.79
C GLU A 853 15.94 46.55 -13.38
N GLY A 854 17.26 46.41 -13.33
CA GLY A 854 18.01 46.21 -12.08
C GLY A 854 18.08 44.76 -11.56
N LEU A 855 17.50 43.78 -12.28
CA LEU A 855 17.55 42.36 -11.93
C LEU A 855 18.49 41.57 -12.88
N PRO A 856 19.30 40.61 -12.37
CA PRO A 856 20.05 39.69 -13.22
C PRO A 856 19.11 38.71 -13.95
N THR A 857 19.27 38.61 -15.28
CA THR A 857 18.51 37.73 -16.15
C THR A 857 19.37 36.58 -16.70
N TYR A 858 18.78 35.40 -16.87
CA TYR A 858 19.45 34.17 -17.30
C TYR A 858 18.56 33.39 -18.28
N PRO A 859 19.10 32.83 -19.38
CA PRO A 859 18.32 31.96 -20.25
C PRO A 859 17.98 30.63 -19.54
N ILE A 860 16.75 30.13 -19.68
CA ILE A 860 16.41 28.77 -19.24
C ILE A 860 17.13 27.79 -20.17
N GLN A 861 18.15 27.14 -19.64
CA GLN A 861 18.94 26.13 -20.36
C GLN A 861 19.24 24.95 -19.44
N PHE A 862 19.30 23.76 -20.02
CA PHE A 862 19.69 22.50 -19.40
C PHE A 862 20.89 21.93 -20.15
N ARG A 863 21.87 21.42 -19.42
CA ARG A 863 22.96 20.66 -20.04
C ARG A 863 22.53 19.21 -20.25
N SER A 864 23.05 18.53 -21.26
CA SER A 864 22.72 17.11 -21.49
C SER A 864 23.15 16.20 -20.34
N ASP A 865 24.16 16.60 -19.55
CA ASP A 865 24.75 15.79 -18.46
C ASP A 865 24.04 15.92 -17.10
N GLU A 866 23.12 16.88 -16.93
CA GLU A 866 22.25 16.98 -15.76
C GLU A 866 20.86 16.34 -15.97
N LEU A 867 20.48 16.05 -17.23
CA LEU A 867 19.18 15.49 -17.59
C LEU A 867 19.17 13.95 -17.59
N GLY A 868 18.44 13.35 -16.64
CA GLY A 868 18.20 11.91 -16.58
C GLY A 868 17.18 11.43 -17.62
N ALA A 869 17.10 10.11 -17.85
CA ALA A 869 16.15 9.49 -18.78
C ALA A 869 14.71 10.00 -18.60
N ASP A 870 14.24 10.12 -17.35
CA ASP A 870 12.90 10.61 -17.02
C ASP A 870 12.66 12.06 -17.46
N HIS A 871 13.70 12.91 -17.45
CA HIS A 871 13.60 14.29 -17.92
C HIS A 871 13.44 14.34 -19.43
N TRP A 872 14.22 13.54 -20.16
CA TRP A 872 14.07 13.41 -21.61
C TRP A 872 12.71 12.82 -21.98
N GLU A 873 12.17 11.87 -21.21
CA GLU A 873 10.79 11.42 -21.36
C GLU A 873 9.77 12.54 -21.12
N ILE A 874 9.88 13.31 -20.03
CA ILE A 874 8.98 14.44 -19.72
C ILE A 874 9.00 15.48 -20.84
N LEU A 875 10.18 15.86 -21.33
CA LEU A 875 10.33 16.79 -22.46
C LEU A 875 9.67 16.23 -23.74
N MET A 876 9.87 14.95 -24.04
CA MET A 876 9.33 14.29 -25.24
C MET A 876 7.85 13.92 -25.16
N LYS A 877 7.24 13.82 -23.95
CA LYS A 877 5.83 13.42 -23.77
C LYS A 877 4.88 14.25 -24.65
N PRO A 878 3.89 13.62 -25.30
CA PRO A 878 2.86 14.32 -26.06
C PRO A 878 1.87 15.05 -25.12
N PRO A 879 1.16 16.09 -25.59
CA PRO A 879 0.04 16.70 -24.87
C PRO A 879 -1.27 15.87 -24.94
N SER A 880 -1.20 14.62 -25.42
CA SER A 880 -2.34 13.69 -25.43
C SER A 880 -1.89 12.24 -25.34
N ALA A 881 -2.59 11.45 -24.52
CA ALA A 881 -2.23 10.07 -24.17
C ALA A 881 -2.13 9.04 -25.34
N GLN A 882 -2.49 9.39 -26.58
CA GLN A 882 -2.56 8.47 -27.73
C GLN A 882 -1.35 8.59 -28.68
N SER A 883 -0.14 8.25 -28.19
CA SER A 883 1.09 8.28 -29.00
C SER A 883 1.89 6.98 -28.92
N GLU A 884 1.58 6.04 -29.81
CA GLU A 884 2.24 4.72 -29.92
C GLU A 884 3.76 4.82 -30.10
N TYR A 885 4.25 5.87 -30.76
CA TYR A 885 5.68 6.10 -31.01
C TYR A 885 6.49 6.36 -29.73
N MET A 886 5.84 6.77 -28.62
CA MET A 886 6.53 7.04 -27.36
C MET A 886 7.16 5.79 -26.72
N ALA A 887 6.65 4.59 -27.04
CA ALA A 887 7.29 3.35 -26.59
C ALA A 887 8.69 3.17 -27.23
N ILE A 888 8.83 3.53 -28.51
CA ILE A 888 10.11 3.47 -29.23
C ILE A 888 11.03 4.62 -28.79
N VAL A 889 10.49 5.82 -28.55
CA VAL A 889 11.27 6.94 -28.02
C VAL A 889 11.81 6.63 -26.61
N ARG A 890 11.02 5.99 -25.74
CA ARG A 890 11.49 5.49 -24.43
C ARG A 890 12.62 4.47 -24.58
N ASP A 891 12.46 3.48 -25.44
CA ASP A 891 13.47 2.46 -25.72
C ASP A 891 14.80 3.08 -26.21
N ILE A 892 14.72 4.07 -27.12
CA ILE A 892 15.88 4.85 -27.57
C ILE A 892 16.51 5.64 -26.40
N ILE A 893 15.72 6.30 -25.56
CA ILE A 893 16.21 7.06 -24.40
C ILE A 893 16.91 6.13 -23.39
N GLN A 894 16.31 4.99 -23.06
CA GLN A 894 16.88 4.00 -22.14
C GLN A 894 18.18 3.41 -22.69
N LYS A 895 18.21 3.03 -23.98
CA LYS A 895 19.43 2.57 -24.65
C LYS A 895 20.54 3.63 -24.60
N LEU A 896 20.23 4.88 -24.98
CA LEU A 896 21.20 5.98 -24.94
C LEU A 896 21.60 6.41 -23.52
N PHE A 897 20.87 6.00 -22.48
CA PHE A 897 21.23 6.27 -21.08
C PHE A 897 22.17 5.21 -20.48
N TYR A 898 22.05 3.95 -20.92
CA TYR A 898 22.86 2.83 -20.39
C TYR A 898 24.03 2.40 -21.30
N GLU A 899 23.93 2.56 -22.62
CA GLU A 899 24.93 2.05 -23.59
C GLU A 899 25.80 3.14 -24.26
N ASP A 900 25.39 4.40 -24.22
CA ASP A 900 26.06 5.54 -24.89
C ASP A 900 25.86 6.82 -24.03
N ARG A 901 26.21 7.99 -24.56
CA ARG A 901 25.95 9.30 -23.94
C ARG A 901 24.62 9.89 -24.44
N LEU A 902 23.61 9.90 -23.57
CA LEU A 902 22.34 10.60 -23.82
C LEU A 902 22.59 12.10 -23.97
N THR A 903 22.44 12.60 -25.21
CA THR A 903 22.57 14.01 -25.58
C THR A 903 21.54 14.33 -26.64
N PHE A 904 21.17 15.62 -26.81
CA PHE A 904 20.23 16.01 -27.86
C PHE A 904 20.63 15.49 -29.25
N LYS A 905 21.92 15.62 -29.61
CA LYS A 905 22.46 15.21 -30.92
C LYS A 905 22.46 13.69 -31.13
N ASN A 906 22.63 12.88 -30.07
CA ASN A 906 22.50 11.42 -30.16
C ASN A 906 21.03 10.99 -30.19
N LEU A 907 20.18 11.60 -29.37
CA LEU A 907 18.75 11.32 -29.33
C LEU A 907 18.04 11.68 -30.64
N GLU A 908 18.34 12.85 -31.24
CA GLU A 908 17.84 13.20 -32.58
C GLU A 908 18.32 12.19 -33.61
N ARG A 909 19.64 11.87 -33.66
CA ARG A 909 20.18 10.93 -34.65
C ARG A 909 19.43 9.60 -34.61
N HIS A 910 19.28 9.01 -33.43
CA HIS A 910 18.62 7.71 -33.27
C HIS A 910 17.13 7.80 -33.65
N ILE A 911 16.39 8.82 -33.20
CA ILE A 911 14.98 9.02 -33.57
C ILE A 911 14.80 9.24 -35.08
N LEU A 912 15.77 9.86 -35.75
CA LEU A 912 15.72 10.08 -37.20
C LEU A 912 16.17 8.87 -38.04
N THR A 913 16.95 7.94 -37.48
CA THR A 913 17.38 6.72 -38.19
C THR A 913 16.53 5.49 -37.89
N ASP A 914 15.94 5.35 -36.70
CA ASP A 914 15.30 4.12 -36.21
C ASP A 914 14.17 3.60 -37.13
N GLU A 915 14.40 2.42 -37.72
CA GLU A 915 13.52 1.78 -38.71
C GLU A 915 12.13 1.40 -38.14
N ARG A 916 11.98 1.32 -36.82
CA ARG A 916 10.70 1.06 -36.14
C ARG A 916 9.77 2.28 -36.18
N LEU A 917 10.31 3.49 -36.39
CA LEU A 917 9.55 4.72 -36.56
C LEU A 917 9.24 4.98 -38.05
N SER A 918 7.96 4.94 -38.42
CA SER A 918 7.50 5.40 -39.74
C SER A 918 7.77 6.90 -39.94
N ASN A 919 7.85 7.37 -41.19
CA ASN A 919 8.12 8.78 -41.52
C ASN A 919 7.19 9.77 -40.79
N ALA A 920 5.90 9.43 -40.62
CA ALA A 920 4.95 10.26 -39.89
C ALA A 920 5.23 10.27 -38.37
N GLN A 921 5.71 9.17 -37.79
CA GLN A 921 6.12 9.10 -36.39
C GLN A 921 7.47 9.81 -36.16
N ARG A 922 8.45 9.65 -37.08
CA ARG A 922 9.72 10.42 -37.05
C ARG A 922 9.45 11.92 -37.09
N GLN A 923 8.54 12.39 -37.94
CA GLN A 923 8.18 13.81 -37.98
C GLN A 923 7.48 14.27 -36.69
N ARG A 924 6.57 13.47 -36.11
CA ARG A 924 5.95 13.78 -34.81
C ARG A 924 6.98 13.87 -33.68
N ALA A 925 7.94 12.93 -33.64
CA ALA A 925 9.03 12.94 -32.68
C ALA A 925 9.98 14.13 -32.90
N LYS A 926 10.33 14.47 -34.15
CA LYS A 926 11.12 15.67 -34.46
C LYS A 926 10.42 16.97 -34.03
N ASN A 927 9.10 17.06 -34.18
CA ASN A 927 8.31 18.18 -33.68
C ASN A 927 8.25 18.27 -32.13
N ARG A 928 8.72 17.25 -31.40
CA ARG A 928 8.88 17.29 -29.94
C ARG A 928 10.34 17.46 -29.51
N LEU A 929 11.28 16.95 -30.29
CA LEU A 929 12.70 17.34 -30.18
C LEU A 929 12.87 18.85 -30.34
N SER A 930 12.20 19.48 -31.31
CA SER A 930 12.26 20.95 -31.51
C SER A 930 11.51 21.79 -30.45
N PHE A 931 10.94 21.15 -29.42
CA PHE A 931 10.63 21.81 -28.16
C PHE A 931 11.84 21.73 -27.22
N ALA A 932 12.37 20.52 -26.97
CA ALA A 932 13.52 20.30 -26.10
C ALA A 932 14.76 21.11 -26.54
N GLU A 933 15.06 21.12 -27.84
CA GLU A 933 16.16 21.83 -28.51
C GLU A 933 16.34 23.29 -28.04
N ARG A 934 15.23 24.00 -27.79
CA ARG A 934 15.22 25.41 -27.35
C ARG A 934 15.77 25.63 -25.95
N TRP A 935 15.90 24.55 -25.17
CA TRP A 935 16.29 24.55 -23.78
C TRP A 935 17.51 23.66 -23.50
N ILE A 936 18.14 23.04 -24.52
CA ILE A 936 19.38 22.28 -24.34
C ILE A 936 20.58 23.12 -24.74
N ASP A 937 21.47 23.39 -23.79
CA ASP A 937 22.79 23.98 -24.03
C ASP A 937 23.82 23.36 -23.08
N ASP A 938 24.80 22.65 -23.64
CA ASP A 938 25.90 22.03 -22.89
C ASP A 938 26.93 23.08 -22.41
N ASP A 939 26.98 24.25 -23.04
CA ASP A 939 27.93 25.35 -22.77
C ASP A 939 27.33 26.44 -21.84
N ARG A 940 26.15 26.18 -21.24
CA ARG A 940 25.43 27.09 -20.31
C ARG A 940 26.36 27.72 -19.27
N THR A 941 26.27 29.04 -19.15
CA THR A 941 27.20 29.90 -18.39
C THR A 941 27.06 29.89 -16.86
N TYR A 942 26.08 29.17 -16.30
CA TYR A 942 25.83 29.08 -14.86
C TYR A 942 25.54 27.63 -14.42
N THR A 943 25.82 27.31 -13.16
CA THR A 943 25.36 26.06 -12.53
C THR A 943 24.17 26.31 -11.59
N TRP A 944 23.36 25.28 -11.36
CA TRP A 944 22.27 25.34 -10.37
C TRP A 944 22.76 25.73 -8.96
N SER A 945 23.98 25.33 -8.58
CA SER A 945 24.58 25.70 -7.31
C SER A 945 24.87 27.20 -7.19
N ASP A 946 25.21 27.88 -8.28
CA ASP A 946 25.57 29.31 -8.26
C ASP A 946 24.35 30.21 -8.02
N VAL A 947 23.17 29.79 -8.53
CA VAL A 947 21.94 30.59 -8.48
C VAL A 947 21.03 30.24 -7.30
N LEU A 948 20.97 28.97 -6.88
CA LEU A 948 20.13 28.47 -5.78
C LEU A 948 20.73 28.76 -4.38
N GLN A 949 21.29 29.94 -4.19
CA GLN A 949 21.95 30.39 -2.96
C GLN A 949 20.95 30.72 -1.83
N ALA A 950 21.43 30.64 -0.59
CA ALA A 950 20.64 31.02 0.58
C ALA A 950 20.25 32.51 0.51
N GLY A 951 18.95 32.78 0.54
CA GLY A 951 18.36 34.11 0.42
C GLY A 951 18.02 34.52 -1.02
N SER A 952 18.27 33.67 -2.04
CA SER A 952 17.91 33.99 -3.43
C SER A 952 16.47 33.58 -3.76
N LEU A 953 15.78 34.45 -4.50
CA LEU A 953 14.53 34.18 -5.19
C LEU A 953 14.83 33.99 -6.69
N ASN A 954 14.43 32.87 -7.27
CA ASN A 954 14.71 32.48 -8.64
C ASN A 954 13.38 32.35 -9.40
N ILE A 955 13.01 33.38 -10.16
CA ILE A 955 11.74 33.44 -10.87
C ILE A 955 11.92 32.87 -12.27
N PHE A 956 11.22 31.77 -12.56
CA PHE A 956 11.13 31.20 -13.90
C PHE A 956 9.92 31.79 -14.60
N ASP A 957 10.17 32.81 -15.41
CA ASP A 957 9.15 33.54 -16.16
C ASP A 957 8.84 32.83 -17.49
N LEU A 958 7.63 32.28 -17.55
CA LEU A 958 7.11 31.50 -18.66
C LEU A 958 6.01 32.26 -19.42
N ARG A 959 5.89 33.59 -19.23
CA ARG A 959 5.03 34.49 -20.01
C ARG A 959 5.49 34.55 -21.48
N MET A 960 5.00 33.64 -22.32
CA MET A 960 5.39 33.56 -23.73
C MET A 960 4.20 33.21 -24.62
N GLN A 961 3.98 33.96 -25.72
CA GLN A 961 2.79 33.86 -26.57
C GLN A 961 2.56 32.48 -27.20
N THR A 962 3.62 31.71 -27.42
CA THR A 962 3.57 30.38 -28.06
C THR A 962 3.83 29.22 -27.08
N MET A 963 3.81 29.46 -25.78
CA MET A 963 4.00 28.42 -24.76
C MET A 963 2.66 27.77 -24.39
N GLU A 964 2.50 26.47 -24.68
CA GLU A 964 1.33 25.74 -24.18
C GLU A 964 1.43 25.48 -22.66
N ALA A 965 0.27 25.41 -22.01
CA ALA A 965 0.14 24.98 -20.61
C ALA A 965 0.81 23.61 -20.32
N SER A 966 0.73 22.68 -21.27
CA SER A 966 1.38 21.36 -21.17
C SER A 966 2.91 21.46 -21.24
N GLU A 967 3.42 22.41 -22.01
CA GLU A 967 4.86 22.64 -22.23
C GLU A 967 5.48 23.41 -21.05
N ALA A 968 4.78 24.40 -20.50
CA ALA A 968 5.16 25.08 -19.27
C ALA A 968 5.30 24.09 -18.10
N LEU A 969 4.33 23.18 -17.91
CA LEU A 969 4.39 22.20 -16.83
C LEU A 969 5.57 21.22 -16.96
N LYS A 970 5.98 20.83 -18.19
CA LYS A 970 7.20 20.02 -18.39
C LYS A 970 8.45 20.73 -17.86
N LEU A 971 8.61 22.01 -18.20
CA LEU A 971 9.74 22.81 -17.72
C LEU A 971 9.69 22.91 -16.20
N CYS A 972 8.52 23.19 -15.62
CA CYS A 972 8.35 23.25 -14.16
C CYS A 972 8.75 21.94 -13.47
N LEU A 973 8.39 20.78 -14.03
CA LEU A 973 8.74 19.46 -13.49
C LEU A 973 10.25 19.18 -13.59
N VAL A 974 10.87 19.39 -14.76
CA VAL A 974 12.32 19.17 -14.95
C VAL A 974 13.14 20.12 -14.06
N ILE A 975 12.76 21.40 -14.00
CA ILE A 975 13.40 22.39 -13.12
C ILE A 975 13.22 22.01 -11.65
N THR A 976 12.02 21.59 -11.23
CA THR A 976 11.77 21.16 -9.84
C THR A 976 12.67 20.00 -9.44
N ASP A 977 12.89 19.02 -10.32
CA ASP A 977 13.76 17.88 -10.01
C ASP A 977 15.26 18.22 -10.05
N LEU A 978 15.71 19.10 -10.96
CA LEU A 978 17.09 19.63 -10.95
C LEU A 978 17.37 20.47 -9.69
N VAL A 979 16.40 21.30 -9.28
CA VAL A 979 16.40 22.05 -8.01
C VAL A 979 16.47 21.08 -6.83
N ARG A 980 15.65 20.01 -6.81
CA ARG A 980 15.72 18.95 -5.79
C ARG A 980 17.11 18.32 -5.71
N ARG A 981 17.64 17.82 -6.83
CA ARG A 981 18.95 17.15 -6.94
C ARG A 981 20.14 18.03 -6.54
N THR A 982 20.05 19.36 -6.63
CA THR A 982 21.16 20.28 -6.31
C THR A 982 21.54 20.24 -4.83
N ARG A 983 22.70 19.66 -4.48
CA ARG A 983 23.17 19.49 -3.09
C ARG A 983 24.14 20.59 -2.65
N ASN A 984 23.59 21.77 -2.33
CA ASN A 984 24.35 22.93 -1.82
C ASN A 984 24.10 23.27 -0.33
N GLY A 985 23.37 22.40 0.39
CA GLY A 985 23.07 22.56 1.82
C GLY A 985 22.09 23.70 2.14
N VAL A 986 21.28 24.13 1.15
CA VAL A 986 20.21 25.12 1.31
C VAL A 986 18.86 24.41 1.16
N ASN A 987 17.96 24.57 2.15
CA ASN A 987 16.57 24.11 2.05
C ASN A 987 15.84 24.91 0.97
N LYS A 988 14.95 24.27 0.20
CA LYS A 988 14.45 24.86 -1.05
C LYS A 988 12.92 24.99 -1.04
N LEU A 989 12.40 26.13 -1.48
CA LEU A 989 10.98 26.40 -1.63
C LEU A 989 10.63 26.48 -3.12
N VAL A 990 9.64 25.72 -3.57
CA VAL A 990 9.12 25.78 -4.94
C VAL A 990 7.70 26.34 -4.92
N VAL A 991 7.45 27.33 -5.78
CA VAL A 991 6.19 28.07 -5.86
C VAL A 991 5.61 27.95 -7.26
N PHE A 992 4.39 27.42 -7.34
CA PHE A 992 3.58 27.37 -8.57
C PHE A 992 2.50 28.45 -8.47
N ASP A 993 2.75 29.64 -9.03
CA ASP A 993 1.73 30.68 -9.11
C ASP A 993 0.87 30.54 -10.38
N GLU A 994 -0.41 30.94 -10.25
CA GLU A 994 -1.53 30.63 -11.14
C GLU A 994 -1.54 29.22 -11.73
N ALA A 995 -1.25 28.24 -10.87
CA ALA A 995 -1.25 26.82 -11.18
C ALA A 995 -2.50 26.35 -11.93
N HIS A 996 -3.66 26.99 -11.70
CA HIS A 996 -4.93 26.73 -12.37
C HIS A 996 -4.90 26.91 -13.90
N GLU A 997 -3.87 27.55 -14.45
CA GLU A 997 -3.71 27.74 -15.89
C GLU A 997 -2.99 26.56 -16.58
N TYR A 998 -2.20 25.76 -15.84
CA TYR A 998 -1.28 24.73 -16.36
C TYR A 998 -1.21 23.38 -15.61
N VAL A 999 -1.66 23.28 -14.35
CA VAL A 999 -1.55 22.04 -13.55
C VAL A 999 -2.58 20.94 -13.91
N ASP A 1000 -3.66 21.25 -14.63
CA ASP A 1000 -4.68 20.25 -15.04
C ASP A 1000 -4.26 19.36 -16.26
N CYS A 1001 -2.98 19.32 -16.62
CA CYS A 1001 -2.47 18.50 -17.71
C CYS A 1001 -2.39 17.01 -17.30
N LYS A 1002 -3.47 16.26 -17.55
CA LYS A 1002 -3.71 14.87 -17.09
C LYS A 1002 -2.52 13.92 -17.29
N GLU A 1003 -1.83 14.04 -18.42
CA GLU A 1003 -0.62 13.30 -18.83
C GLU A 1003 0.60 13.53 -17.91
N LEU A 1004 0.65 14.67 -17.20
CA LEU A 1004 1.76 15.13 -16.38
C LEU A 1004 1.42 15.26 -14.88
N VAL A 1005 0.14 15.30 -14.50
CA VAL A 1005 -0.30 15.33 -13.09
C VAL A 1005 0.28 14.14 -12.29
N GLY A 1006 0.54 12.99 -12.92
CA GLY A 1006 1.22 11.87 -12.26
C GLY A 1006 2.65 12.20 -11.83
N GLU A 1007 3.41 12.93 -12.66
CA GLU A 1007 4.78 13.34 -12.30
C GLU A 1007 4.78 14.49 -11.30
N LEU A 1008 3.74 15.31 -11.27
CA LEU A 1008 3.54 16.30 -10.22
C LEU A 1008 3.19 15.65 -8.88
N GLU A 1009 2.36 14.59 -8.88
CA GLU A 1009 2.06 13.74 -7.72
C GLU A 1009 3.31 13.01 -7.20
N ASN A 1010 4.15 12.48 -8.10
CA ASN A 1010 5.47 11.94 -7.76
C ASN A 1010 6.41 13.02 -7.16
N SER A 1011 6.45 14.21 -7.77
CA SER A 1011 7.28 15.33 -7.30
C SER A 1011 6.86 15.83 -5.91
N ILE A 1012 5.55 15.83 -5.62
CA ILE A 1012 4.99 16.28 -4.34
C ILE A 1012 5.10 15.20 -3.26
N THR A 1013 5.00 13.90 -3.59
CA THR A 1013 5.16 12.83 -2.59
C THR A 1013 6.60 12.69 -2.10
N GLN A 1014 7.60 12.89 -2.97
CA GLN A 1014 9.02 12.75 -2.63
C GLN A 1014 9.56 13.91 -1.74
N ILE A 1015 8.81 15.00 -1.56
CA ILE A 1015 9.19 16.21 -0.81
C ILE A 1015 9.80 15.92 0.57
N ARG A 1016 9.27 14.92 1.29
CA ARG A 1016 9.65 14.62 2.68
C ARG A 1016 11.08 14.09 2.86
N HIS A 1017 11.76 13.69 1.79
CA HIS A 1017 13.11 13.10 1.87
C HIS A 1017 14.27 14.08 1.58
N ASP A 1018 14.03 15.18 0.85
CA ASP A 1018 15.10 16.02 0.27
C ASP A 1018 15.17 17.48 0.80
N GLY A 1019 14.38 17.85 1.81
CA GLY A 1019 14.39 19.23 2.34
C GLY A 1019 13.76 20.29 1.40
N LEU A 1020 12.88 19.83 0.51
CA LEU A 1020 12.07 20.66 -0.38
C LEU A 1020 10.83 21.18 0.36
N SER A 1021 10.21 22.25 -0.12
CA SER A 1021 8.89 22.73 0.30
C SER A 1021 8.15 23.26 -0.92
N PHE A 1022 6.82 23.24 -0.89
CA PHE A 1022 5.99 23.41 -2.08
C PHE A 1022 4.74 24.23 -1.77
N ILE A 1023 4.54 25.32 -2.51
CA ILE A 1023 3.37 26.20 -2.41
C ILE A 1023 2.70 26.33 -3.77
N LEU A 1024 1.40 26.06 -3.81
CA LEU A 1024 0.57 26.21 -5.01
C LEU A 1024 -0.39 27.39 -4.81
N ALA A 1025 -0.40 28.37 -5.73
CA ALA A 1025 -1.33 29.49 -5.71
C ALA A 1025 -2.31 29.43 -6.89
N SER A 1026 -3.61 29.64 -6.62
CA SER A 1026 -4.69 29.43 -7.60
C SER A 1026 -5.93 30.30 -7.35
N GLN A 1027 -6.53 30.82 -8.42
CA GLN A 1027 -7.86 31.45 -8.38
C GLN A 1027 -9.02 30.44 -8.48
N PHE A 1028 -8.79 29.30 -9.15
CA PHE A 1028 -9.81 28.27 -9.45
C PHE A 1028 -9.37 26.92 -8.86
N PRO A 1029 -9.74 26.61 -7.60
CA PRO A 1029 -9.34 25.36 -6.96
C PRO A 1029 -9.84 24.13 -7.69
N GLU A 1030 -10.98 24.20 -8.40
CA GLU A 1030 -11.52 23.08 -9.18
C GLU A 1030 -10.70 22.69 -10.42
N ARG A 1031 -9.64 23.45 -10.74
CA ARG A 1031 -8.62 23.09 -11.75
C ARG A 1031 -7.33 22.50 -11.13
N ILE A 1032 -7.26 22.39 -9.81
CA ILE A 1032 -6.24 21.60 -9.13
C ILE A 1032 -6.80 20.18 -9.00
N PRO A 1033 -6.21 19.13 -9.60
CA PRO A 1033 -6.75 17.78 -9.51
C PRO A 1033 -6.87 17.27 -8.07
N GLU A 1034 -7.95 16.56 -7.73
CA GLU A 1034 -8.22 16.06 -6.37
C GLU A 1034 -7.03 15.25 -5.80
N ARG A 1035 -6.33 14.49 -6.67
CA ARG A 1035 -5.13 13.72 -6.31
C ARG A 1035 -3.89 14.56 -5.95
N ILE A 1036 -3.82 15.82 -6.39
CA ILE A 1036 -2.82 16.79 -5.93
C ILE A 1036 -3.30 17.47 -4.65
N PHE A 1037 -4.57 17.87 -4.60
CA PHE A 1037 -5.14 18.65 -3.48
C PHE A 1037 -4.99 17.94 -2.13
N LYS A 1038 -5.10 16.61 -2.09
CA LYS A 1038 -4.92 15.79 -0.87
C LYS A 1038 -3.55 15.97 -0.18
N TYR A 1039 -2.50 16.36 -0.90
CA TYR A 1039 -1.17 16.61 -0.35
C TYR A 1039 -0.94 18.05 0.11
N LEU A 1040 -1.85 18.98 -0.23
CA LEU A 1040 -1.74 20.39 0.13
C LEU A 1040 -2.30 20.58 1.55
N LEU A 1041 -1.50 20.21 2.55
CA LEU A 1041 -1.93 20.05 3.94
C LEU A 1041 -2.28 21.38 4.61
N THR A 1042 -1.50 22.43 4.38
CA THR A 1042 -1.75 23.79 4.91
C THR A 1042 -2.45 24.66 3.88
N ARG A 1043 -3.60 25.24 4.23
CA ARG A 1043 -4.55 25.84 3.28
C ARG A 1043 -4.91 27.26 3.70
N PHE A 1044 -4.56 28.22 2.85
CA PHE A 1044 -4.96 29.62 2.97
C PHE A 1044 -6.07 29.90 1.96
N ILE A 1045 -7.26 30.23 2.45
CA ILE A 1045 -8.50 30.33 1.66
C ILE A 1045 -9.05 31.75 1.82
N PHE A 1046 -8.73 32.61 0.86
CA PHE A 1046 -9.40 33.90 0.68
C PHE A 1046 -10.77 33.67 0.01
N LYS A 1047 -11.52 34.74 -0.30
CA LYS A 1047 -12.75 34.63 -1.10
C LYS A 1047 -12.49 33.85 -2.39
N LEU A 1048 -13.38 32.91 -2.70
CA LEU A 1048 -13.36 32.14 -3.94
C LEU A 1048 -14.37 32.73 -4.94
N PRO A 1049 -14.14 32.62 -6.27
CA PRO A 1049 -14.95 33.32 -7.27
C PRO A 1049 -16.37 32.76 -7.44
N THR A 1050 -16.64 31.51 -7.03
CA THR A 1050 -17.95 30.86 -7.21
C THR A 1050 -18.31 29.93 -6.06
N GLN A 1051 -19.61 29.68 -5.88
CA GLN A 1051 -20.12 28.63 -4.97
C GLN A 1051 -19.59 27.23 -5.35
N LYS A 1052 -19.32 27.00 -6.64
CA LYS A 1052 -18.74 25.75 -7.15
C LYS A 1052 -17.31 25.54 -6.62
N ALA A 1053 -16.48 26.59 -6.63
CA ALA A 1053 -15.13 26.57 -6.06
C ALA A 1053 -15.16 26.29 -4.54
N ILE A 1054 -16.08 26.92 -3.80
CA ILE A 1054 -16.28 26.65 -2.36
C ILE A 1054 -16.68 25.19 -2.14
N ASN A 1055 -17.67 24.68 -2.87
CA ASN A 1055 -18.15 23.30 -2.74
C ASN A 1055 -17.07 22.28 -3.14
N TYR A 1056 -16.24 22.59 -4.14
CA TYR A 1056 -15.09 21.77 -4.51
C TYR A 1056 -14.07 21.68 -3.37
N VAL A 1057 -13.69 22.82 -2.78
CA VAL A 1057 -12.75 22.88 -1.65
C VAL A 1057 -13.29 22.12 -0.42
N ARG A 1058 -14.59 22.24 -0.12
CA ARG A 1058 -15.26 21.46 0.94
C ARG A 1058 -15.28 19.95 0.67
N LYS A 1059 -15.38 19.53 -0.60
CA LYS A 1059 -15.30 18.11 -1.00
C LYS A 1059 -13.86 17.58 -0.94
N ALA A 1060 -12.88 18.40 -1.34
CA ALA A 1060 -11.48 17.99 -1.50
C ALA A 1060 -10.71 17.87 -0.16
N ALA A 1061 -11.24 18.41 0.94
CA ALA A 1061 -10.71 18.20 2.29
C ALA A 1061 -11.87 18.22 3.33
N PRO A 1062 -12.21 17.07 3.97
CA PRO A 1062 -13.34 16.97 4.90
C PRO A 1062 -13.30 17.95 6.08
N ASN A 1063 -12.10 18.29 6.57
CA ASN A 1063 -11.90 19.27 7.64
C ASN A 1063 -12.39 20.70 7.27
N LEU A 1064 -12.64 20.96 5.99
CA LEU A 1064 -13.23 22.20 5.48
C LEU A 1064 -14.76 22.13 5.38
N GLU A 1065 -15.45 21.04 5.75
CA GLU A 1065 -16.91 20.97 5.63
C GLU A 1065 -17.61 22.10 6.41
N SER A 1066 -17.06 22.49 7.57
CA SER A 1066 -17.53 23.61 8.41
C SER A 1066 -17.37 25.00 7.77
N LEU A 1067 -16.62 25.13 6.66
CA LEU A 1067 -16.37 26.37 5.95
C LEU A 1067 -17.69 26.91 5.33
N SER A 1068 -18.34 27.84 6.01
CA SER A 1068 -19.62 28.38 5.55
C SER A 1068 -19.43 29.20 4.26
N ALA A 1069 -20.27 28.93 3.26
CA ALA A 1069 -20.14 29.61 1.97
C ALA A 1069 -20.33 31.13 2.08
N GLN A 1070 -21.27 31.56 2.92
CA GLN A 1070 -21.48 32.97 3.24
C GLN A 1070 -20.25 33.59 3.95
N GLY A 1071 -19.58 32.84 4.83
CA GLY A 1071 -18.33 33.28 5.47
C GLY A 1071 -17.20 33.51 4.47
N VAL A 1072 -17.04 32.64 3.47
CA VAL A 1072 -16.03 32.82 2.40
C VAL A 1072 -16.37 34.01 1.49
N SER A 1073 -17.65 34.21 1.16
CA SER A 1073 -18.09 35.38 0.37
C SER A 1073 -17.90 36.69 1.14
N ASN A 1074 -18.15 36.72 2.45
CA ASN A 1074 -18.02 37.91 3.28
C ASN A 1074 -16.57 38.45 3.42
N LEU A 1075 -15.55 37.70 2.99
CA LEU A 1075 -14.16 38.16 2.96
C LEU A 1075 -13.92 39.35 2.00
N ASP A 1076 -14.88 39.70 1.13
CA ASP A 1076 -14.88 40.96 0.35
C ASP A 1076 -14.68 42.22 1.21
N LEU A 1077 -15.09 42.18 2.48
CA LEU A 1077 -15.20 43.36 3.34
C LEU A 1077 -13.88 43.76 4.01
N GLU A 1078 -12.89 42.86 4.09
CA GLU A 1078 -11.62 43.09 4.78
C GLU A 1078 -10.43 42.49 4.00
N GLN A 1079 -9.73 43.35 3.25
CA GLN A 1079 -8.54 42.95 2.48
C GLN A 1079 -7.43 42.39 3.38
N GLY A 1080 -6.77 41.33 2.93
CA GLY A 1080 -5.71 40.66 3.68
C GLY A 1080 -6.19 39.60 4.69
N ILE A 1081 -7.51 39.36 4.79
CA ILE A 1081 -8.07 38.30 5.64
C ILE A 1081 -8.38 37.04 4.83
N CYS A 1082 -7.99 35.89 5.36
CA CYS A 1082 -8.34 34.57 4.85
C CYS A 1082 -8.77 33.62 5.98
N PHE A 1083 -9.37 32.49 5.60
CA PHE A 1083 -9.36 31.32 6.47
C PHE A 1083 -8.01 30.61 6.33
N ILE A 1084 -7.41 30.21 7.45
CA ILE A 1084 -6.36 29.20 7.49
C ILE A 1084 -6.91 27.90 8.10
N GLN A 1085 -6.54 26.77 7.50
CA GLN A 1085 -6.70 25.44 8.06
C GLN A 1085 -5.44 24.62 7.74
N THR A 1086 -5.08 23.64 8.58
CA THR A 1086 -3.98 22.72 8.29
C THR A 1086 -4.29 21.30 8.74
N ASP A 1087 -3.95 20.32 7.90
CA ASP A 1087 -3.88 18.91 8.29
C ASP A 1087 -2.50 18.54 8.87
N ASP A 1088 -1.48 19.38 8.67
CA ASP A 1088 -0.07 19.17 9.07
C ASP A 1088 0.18 19.43 10.58
N ASP A 1089 1.39 19.19 11.07
CA ASP A 1089 1.80 19.50 12.43
C ASP A 1089 1.46 20.96 12.81
N CYS A 1090 0.83 21.16 13.96
CA CYS A 1090 0.51 22.49 14.47
C CYS A 1090 0.54 22.52 16.00
N SER A 1091 0.84 23.69 16.59
CA SER A 1091 0.87 23.88 18.04
C SER A 1091 -0.50 24.20 18.65
N ASP A 1092 -1.55 24.32 17.84
CA ASP A 1092 -2.93 24.52 18.27
C ASP A 1092 -3.88 23.70 17.38
N SER A 1093 -4.62 22.79 18.01
CA SER A 1093 -5.60 21.92 17.34
C SER A 1093 -6.79 22.69 16.75
N MET A 1094 -7.06 23.93 17.16
CA MET A 1094 -8.09 24.76 16.53
C MET A 1094 -7.81 24.99 15.03
N LEU A 1095 -6.55 24.97 14.60
CA LEU A 1095 -6.17 25.11 13.18
C LEU A 1095 -6.48 23.87 12.33
N LYS A 1096 -6.90 22.74 12.93
CA LYS A 1096 -7.42 21.60 12.17
C LYS A 1096 -8.76 21.92 11.49
N VAL A 1097 -9.49 22.94 11.96
CA VAL A 1097 -10.68 23.50 11.30
C VAL A 1097 -10.45 24.98 10.92
N PRO A 1098 -11.21 25.56 9.98
CA PRO A 1098 -10.96 26.92 9.47
C PRO A 1098 -10.99 28.01 10.55
N GLN A 1099 -9.88 28.72 10.73
CA GLN A 1099 -9.76 29.92 11.58
C GLN A 1099 -9.53 31.16 10.73
N LEU A 1100 -10.07 32.33 11.14
CA LEU A 1100 -9.79 33.59 10.46
C LEU A 1100 -8.39 34.12 10.82
N LEU A 1101 -7.62 34.45 9.79
CA LEU A 1101 -6.25 34.98 9.86
C LEU A 1101 -6.21 36.33 9.14
N GLU A 1102 -5.80 37.39 9.86
CA GLU A 1102 -5.36 38.64 9.25
C GLU A 1102 -3.87 38.50 8.91
N VAL A 1103 -3.54 38.46 7.62
CA VAL A 1103 -2.17 38.31 7.14
C VAL A 1103 -1.39 39.59 7.40
N ARG A 1104 -0.13 39.47 7.87
CA ARG A 1104 0.72 40.64 8.14
C ARG A 1104 1.01 41.43 6.86
N PRO A 1105 1.36 42.74 6.95
CA PRO A 1105 1.89 43.44 5.80
C PRO A 1105 3.21 42.82 5.31
N ARG A 1106 3.52 42.98 4.02
CA ARG A 1106 4.79 42.59 3.38
C ARG A 1106 5.90 43.56 3.73
N CYS A 1107 7.10 43.06 4.02
CA CYS A 1107 8.29 43.90 4.19
C CYS A 1107 8.82 44.42 2.84
N THR A 1108 8.58 43.65 1.77
CA THR A 1108 8.97 43.96 0.37
C THR A 1108 7.81 44.63 -0.39
N GLN A 1109 8.12 45.44 -1.41
CA GLN A 1109 7.10 46.12 -2.20
C GLN A 1109 6.18 45.12 -2.91
N HIS A 1110 4.86 45.34 -2.84
CA HIS A 1110 3.92 44.56 -3.62
C HIS A 1110 3.79 45.12 -5.05
N GLY A 1111 4.15 44.30 -6.05
CA GLY A 1111 4.06 44.66 -7.47
C GLY A 1111 2.64 44.81 -8.03
N GLY A 1112 1.59 44.43 -7.29
CA GLY A 1112 0.20 44.49 -7.73
C GLY A 1112 -0.52 45.84 -7.51
N ALA A 1113 0.16 46.84 -6.92
CA ALA A 1113 -0.42 48.14 -6.61
C ALA A 1113 -1.10 48.79 -7.84
N THR A 1114 -2.41 49.03 -7.72
CA THR A 1114 -3.27 49.44 -8.83
C THR A 1114 -3.41 50.95 -8.91
N LEU A 1115 -2.94 51.56 -10.01
CA LEU A 1115 -3.12 52.99 -10.30
C LEU A 1115 -4.60 53.32 -10.60
N ARG A 1116 -5.40 53.54 -9.56
CA ARG A 1116 -6.68 54.25 -9.70
C ARG A 1116 -6.38 55.72 -9.96
N GLN A 1117 -6.58 56.17 -11.20
CA GLN A 1117 -6.47 57.58 -11.55
C GLN A 1117 -7.38 58.43 -10.66
N LYS A 1118 -6.79 59.41 -9.96
CA LYS A 1118 -7.52 60.57 -9.44
C LYS A 1118 -7.45 61.65 -10.51
N GLY A 1119 -8.60 62.18 -10.92
CA GLY A 1119 -8.64 63.34 -11.82
C GLY A 1119 -8.18 64.62 -11.10
N SER A 1120 -7.60 65.52 -11.88
CA SER A 1120 -7.42 66.94 -11.57
C SER A 1120 -7.58 67.72 -12.88
N GLU A 1121 -8.31 68.83 -12.82
CA GLU A 1121 -8.88 69.52 -13.98
C GLU A 1121 -7.91 70.54 -14.65
N GLU A 1122 -8.39 71.16 -15.73
CA GLU A 1122 -7.87 72.42 -16.34
C GLU A 1122 -6.53 72.32 -17.14
N GLU A 1123 -6.33 72.99 -18.29
CA GLU A 1123 -7.23 73.82 -19.11
C GLU A 1123 -6.74 73.91 -20.59
N ASN A 1124 -7.67 74.20 -21.53
CA ASN A 1124 -7.56 74.98 -22.79
C ASN A 1124 -6.31 74.88 -23.72
N SER A 1125 -6.39 74.89 -25.07
CA SER A 1125 -7.46 74.96 -26.10
C SER A 1125 -6.75 74.91 -27.50
N THR A 1126 -7.33 74.97 -28.71
CA THR A 1126 -8.73 75.03 -29.25
C THR A 1126 -8.74 74.41 -30.67
N ASN A 1127 -9.91 73.95 -31.14
CA ASN A 1127 -10.26 73.58 -32.55
C ASN A 1127 -9.51 72.35 -33.15
N THR A 1128 -10.12 71.51 -34.01
CA THR A 1128 -11.32 71.70 -34.86
C THR A 1128 -12.27 70.50 -34.78
N GLU A 1129 -13.51 70.68 -35.25
CA GLU A 1129 -14.63 69.75 -35.07
C GLU A 1129 -14.50 68.41 -35.84
N HIS A 1130 -14.72 67.30 -35.14
CA HIS A 1130 -15.31 66.07 -35.67
C HIS A 1130 -15.99 65.32 -34.51
N HIS A 1131 -17.29 65.07 -34.61
CA HIS A 1131 -18.04 64.22 -33.68
C HIS A 1131 -18.22 62.82 -34.28
N GLU A 1132 -17.60 61.81 -33.67
CA GLU A 1132 -17.97 60.40 -33.85
C GLU A 1132 -18.08 59.75 -32.47
N GLU A 1133 -19.06 58.86 -32.30
CA GLU A 1133 -19.37 58.21 -31.02
C GLU A 1133 -18.45 57.00 -30.82
N LEU A 1134 -17.71 56.97 -29.71
CA LEU A 1134 -16.90 55.81 -29.33
C LEU A 1134 -17.77 54.79 -28.59
N VAL A 1135 -17.76 53.55 -29.08
CA VAL A 1135 -18.59 52.45 -28.59
C VAL A 1135 -17.70 51.44 -27.85
N ASP A 1136 -18.13 51.03 -26.65
CA ASP A 1136 -17.48 49.98 -25.88
C ASP A 1136 -17.53 48.63 -26.61
N VAL A 1137 -16.45 47.84 -26.52
CA VAL A 1137 -16.39 46.47 -27.05
C VAL A 1137 -15.91 45.52 -25.96
N GLU A 1138 -16.86 45.04 -25.16
CA GLU A 1138 -16.65 43.90 -24.27
C GLU A 1138 -16.61 42.60 -25.10
N PHE A 1139 -15.68 41.71 -24.78
CA PHE A 1139 -15.72 40.32 -25.27
C PHE A 1139 -16.52 39.46 -24.28
N GLU A 1140 -17.86 39.56 -24.36
CA GLU A 1140 -18.74 38.55 -23.77
C GLU A 1140 -18.59 37.22 -24.52
N GLU A 1141 -18.54 36.09 -23.80
CA GLU A 1141 -18.90 34.80 -24.40
C GLU A 1141 -20.44 34.81 -24.59
N GLU A 1142 -20.94 35.04 -25.81
CA GLU A 1142 -22.39 35.11 -26.08
C GLU A 1142 -23.14 33.88 -25.55
N VAL A 1143 -23.83 34.04 -24.42
CA VAL A 1143 -24.65 32.99 -23.80
C VAL A 1143 -25.95 32.87 -24.62
N GLU A 1144 -25.93 32.07 -25.69
CA GLU A 1144 -27.08 31.93 -26.59
C GLU A 1144 -28.35 31.50 -25.83
N LEU A 1145 -29.37 32.37 -25.81
CA LEU A 1145 -30.61 32.12 -25.07
C LEU A 1145 -31.63 31.36 -25.90
N CYS A 1146 -32.42 30.49 -25.26
CA CYS A 1146 -33.41 29.67 -25.94
C CYS A 1146 -34.60 30.50 -26.44
N PRO A 1147 -34.86 30.60 -27.76
CA PRO A 1147 -35.91 31.45 -28.33
C PRO A 1147 -37.35 30.92 -28.10
N LYS A 1148 -37.52 29.97 -27.17
CA LYS A 1148 -38.82 29.48 -26.68
C LYS A 1148 -39.09 29.75 -25.19
N CYS A 1149 -38.09 30.16 -24.40
CA CYS A 1149 -38.27 30.36 -22.96
C CYS A 1149 -37.22 31.27 -22.28
N GLY A 1150 -36.27 31.85 -23.02
CA GLY A 1150 -35.21 32.72 -22.46
C GLY A 1150 -34.08 31.97 -21.75
N GLU A 1151 -34.30 30.73 -21.32
CA GLU A 1151 -33.27 29.93 -20.62
C GLU A 1151 -32.05 29.60 -21.51
N THR A 1152 -30.87 29.55 -20.92
CA THR A 1152 -29.59 29.30 -21.61
C THR A 1152 -29.60 28.04 -22.50
N LEU A 1153 -28.96 28.11 -23.68
CA LEU A 1153 -28.68 26.96 -24.53
C LEU A 1153 -27.33 26.35 -24.16
N ILE A 1154 -27.31 25.02 -24.01
CA ILE A 1154 -26.14 24.26 -23.60
C ILE A 1154 -25.84 23.17 -24.63
N LEU A 1155 -24.56 23.03 -24.97
CA LEU A 1155 -24.10 22.00 -25.91
C LEU A 1155 -24.27 20.61 -25.29
N ARG A 1156 -25.06 19.74 -25.93
CA ARG A 1156 -25.26 18.35 -25.52
C ARG A 1156 -25.02 17.41 -26.70
N GLN A 1157 -24.35 16.29 -26.44
CA GLN A 1157 -24.28 15.20 -27.41
C GLN A 1157 -25.62 14.48 -27.54
N THR A 1158 -25.98 14.13 -28.77
CA THR A 1158 -27.24 13.43 -29.09
C THR A 1158 -26.98 12.25 -30.03
N LYS A 1159 -27.99 11.39 -30.23
CA LYS A 1159 -27.95 10.30 -31.23
C LYS A 1159 -27.80 10.78 -32.69
N LYS A 1160 -27.68 12.10 -32.95
CA LYS A 1160 -27.47 12.71 -34.26
C LYS A 1160 -26.31 13.73 -34.28
N GLY A 1161 -25.40 13.66 -33.30
CA GLY A 1161 -24.27 14.57 -33.13
C GLY A 1161 -24.51 15.66 -32.07
N PRO A 1162 -23.56 16.61 -31.91
CA PRO A 1162 -23.68 17.70 -30.96
C PRO A 1162 -24.79 18.69 -31.35
N ALA A 1163 -25.53 19.16 -30.35
CA ALA A 1163 -26.63 20.09 -30.50
C ALA A 1163 -26.68 21.07 -29.33
N MET A 1164 -27.00 22.34 -29.60
CA MET A 1164 -27.38 23.32 -28.59
C MET A 1164 -28.81 23.00 -28.15
N VAL A 1165 -29.00 22.67 -26.88
CA VAL A 1165 -30.27 22.24 -26.26
C VAL A 1165 -30.60 23.17 -25.11
N CYS A 1166 -31.87 23.51 -24.91
CA CYS A 1166 -32.28 24.34 -23.77
C CYS A 1166 -31.92 23.70 -22.41
N GLY A 1167 -31.38 24.50 -21.48
CA GLY A 1167 -31.11 24.09 -20.10
C GLY A 1167 -32.34 23.51 -19.40
N SER A 1168 -33.52 24.11 -19.62
CA SER A 1168 -34.83 23.67 -19.12
C SER A 1168 -35.41 22.42 -19.82
N TYR A 1169 -34.61 21.60 -20.53
CA TYR A 1169 -35.06 20.31 -21.06
C TYR A 1169 -35.29 19.30 -19.92
N PRO A 1170 -36.45 18.59 -19.85
CA PRO A 1170 -37.41 18.34 -20.94
C PRO A 1170 -38.65 19.24 -20.98
N ALA A 1171 -38.78 20.22 -20.08
CA ALA A 1171 -39.92 21.14 -20.03
C ALA A 1171 -39.94 22.05 -21.27
N CYS A 1172 -38.79 22.65 -21.61
CA CYS A 1172 -38.57 23.24 -22.93
C CYS A 1172 -37.83 22.24 -23.84
N ARG A 1173 -38.45 21.88 -24.97
CA ARG A 1173 -37.89 20.91 -25.94
C ARG A 1173 -37.20 21.57 -27.14
N TYR A 1174 -36.64 22.76 -26.97
CA TYR A 1174 -35.86 23.42 -28.02
C TYR A 1174 -34.46 22.77 -28.16
N ALA A 1175 -34.06 22.49 -29.40
CA ALA A 1175 -32.70 22.11 -29.74
C ALA A 1175 -32.39 22.51 -31.21
N ARG A 1176 -31.16 22.95 -31.46
CA ARG A 1176 -30.59 23.18 -32.80
C ARG A 1176 -29.25 22.46 -32.94
N ARG A 1177 -28.83 22.08 -34.16
CA ARG A 1177 -27.47 21.54 -34.36
C ARG A 1177 -26.44 22.63 -34.07
N ALA A 1178 -25.32 22.26 -33.46
CA ALA A 1178 -24.13 23.09 -33.52
C ALA A 1178 -23.52 22.92 -34.93
N THR A 1179 -23.28 24.03 -35.61
CA THR A 1179 -22.53 24.10 -36.86
C THR A 1179 -21.23 24.85 -36.59
N GLU A 1180 -20.13 24.32 -37.12
CA GLU A 1180 -18.79 24.89 -36.93
C GLU A 1180 -18.67 26.25 -37.64
N ASN A 1181 -18.16 27.23 -36.90
CA ASN A 1181 -17.64 28.53 -37.35
C ASN A 1181 -16.72 29.03 -36.23
#